data_AF-A0A0G0Y1Y9-F1
#
_entry.id   AF-A0A0G0Y1Y9-F1
#
_cell.length_a   1.000
_cell.length_b   1.000
_cell.length_c   1.000
_cell.angle_alpha   90.00
_cell.angle_beta   90.00
_cell.angle_gamma   90.00
#
_symmetry.space_group_name_H-M   'P 1'
#
loop_
_entity.id
_entity.type
_entity.pdbx_description
1 polymer ?
#
loop_
_entity_poly.entity_id
_entity_poly.type
_entity_poly.pdbx_seq_one_letter_code
_entity_poly.pdbx_strand_id
1 'polypeptide(L)'
;MYLKSLELIGFKSFGKKCTLEFSTPITSIVGPNGSGKSNTAEAFRFVLGEQSIKSLRGKRGEDLIWGGSSEVPRSNRASVKAVFDNTKRLLDIDFDEVVIERVVYREGTNEYLINGSKVRLKDVSNLLAGANIGASGHHIISQGEADRVIVATSRERRQIIEDALGLRVYQYKKEESLRKLEKTEENRGQVEALRHENIPHLRFLERQVKKLEKARVLREELVYAYHEYLKHEEDHLQFERESVAGLREEPSREIREVGKRIENIRSELEKTKKGNKESEALLTIEKRLSELRTEQTTFARSVGRIEGQISFEERRLEDEKKKASEEEGRPISYSTVRSFWDELTLILKERDDEEDVDMLKKVLKEARRTVAAFVGHHLVKTEYIPDTSILLRLQKEKEFAETKSVDISKDILEQEQRMRLLSEEIEKEKDESREIERELFTLIAAQTELRSTLAKLDARESTLRRDEDEFKREIGEGVVLIGRQIQGYKDFVPKDDHTDLGLDDEKERTLQTERRRNLEKMKIRLEEIGGASADEITKEYTEVKERDEFLEKELVDLEQSAELLRKLINELEKELGEKFTQGLTEISTQFNSFFALMFGGGSASLTLSEIKRKSKSDVDTMLTDGEIPEEDDTQAGVDISVSLPKKRIQSLMMLSGGERALTSIALIFAMSQVNPPPFLILDETDAALDEANSRRYGDMIQNLSEKSQLIVITHNRETMSRADILYGITMGIDGVSRILSVKFDDAVTVAK
;
A
#
# COMPACT_ATOMS: atom_id res chain seq x y z
N MET A 1 -34.99 -70.87 25.35
CA MET A 1 -36.13 -70.11 24.83
C MET A 1 -35.72 -68.67 24.70
N TYR A 2 -36.28 -67.94 23.74
CA TYR A 2 -35.82 -66.58 23.42
C TYR A 2 -36.82 -65.52 23.86
N LEU A 3 -38.12 -65.79 23.71
CA LEU A 3 -39.18 -64.93 24.22
C LEU A 3 -39.71 -65.50 25.54
N LYS A 4 -39.73 -64.69 26.60
CA LYS A 4 -40.24 -65.06 27.93
C LYS A 4 -41.71 -64.71 28.09
N SER A 5 -42.10 -63.48 27.76
CA SER A 5 -43.48 -63.03 27.95
C SER A 5 -43.88 -61.86 27.04
N LEU A 6 -45.18 -61.75 26.78
CA LEU A 6 -45.82 -60.60 26.14
C LEU A 6 -46.88 -60.01 27.10
N GLU A 7 -46.74 -58.75 27.44
CA GLU A 7 -47.67 -58.00 28.26
C GLU A 7 -48.41 -56.94 27.41
N LEU A 8 -49.73 -56.91 27.52
CA LEU A 8 -50.64 -56.05 26.77
C LEU A 8 -51.46 -55.21 27.75
N ILE A 9 -51.47 -53.89 27.58
CA ILE A 9 -52.28 -52.98 28.38
C ILE A 9 -53.01 -52.02 27.46
N GLY A 10 -54.35 -52.07 27.47
CA GLY A 10 -55.19 -51.15 26.71
C GLY A 10 -55.02 -51.25 25.19
N PHE A 11 -54.48 -52.36 24.68
CA PHE A 11 -54.19 -52.58 23.27
C PHE A 11 -55.35 -53.31 22.58
N LYS A 12 -55.99 -52.65 21.61
CA LYS A 12 -57.18 -53.15 20.91
C LYS A 12 -58.18 -53.78 21.88
N SER A 13 -58.56 -55.05 21.72
CA SER A 13 -59.54 -55.74 22.56
C SER A 13 -59.05 -56.06 23.98
N PHE A 14 -57.77 -55.88 24.29
CA PHE A 14 -57.19 -56.10 25.62
C PHE A 14 -57.28 -54.82 26.47
N GLY A 15 -58.50 -54.49 26.92
CA GLY A 15 -58.77 -53.29 27.73
C GLY A 15 -58.17 -53.30 29.14
N LYS A 16 -57.85 -54.49 29.69
CA LYS A 16 -57.16 -54.68 30.98
C LYS A 16 -55.76 -55.26 30.74
N LYS A 17 -54.88 -55.18 31.75
CA LYS A 17 -53.54 -55.78 31.69
C LYS A 17 -53.65 -57.30 31.52
N CYS A 18 -53.04 -57.82 30.47
CA CYS A 18 -52.98 -59.24 30.14
C CYS A 18 -51.53 -59.64 29.86
N THR A 19 -51.12 -60.83 30.31
CA THR A 19 -49.76 -61.35 30.11
C THR A 19 -49.82 -62.77 29.57
N LEU A 20 -49.06 -63.04 28.50
CA LEU A 20 -48.80 -64.39 27.98
C LEU A 20 -47.37 -64.78 28.32
N GLU A 21 -47.18 -65.97 28.89
CA GLU A 21 -45.86 -66.52 29.20
C GLU A 21 -45.50 -67.64 28.22
N PHE A 22 -44.33 -67.55 27.61
CA PHE A 22 -43.88 -68.53 26.62
C PHE A 22 -42.79 -69.40 27.25
N SER A 23 -43.22 -70.48 27.90
CA SER A 23 -42.36 -71.42 28.64
C SER A 23 -42.15 -72.76 27.94
N THR A 24 -42.68 -72.92 26.73
CA THR A 24 -42.52 -74.14 25.92
C THR A 24 -42.12 -73.82 24.48
N PRO A 25 -41.53 -74.79 23.75
CA PRO A 25 -41.19 -74.64 22.35
C PRO A 25 -42.39 -74.34 21.45
N ILE A 26 -43.55 -74.98 21.69
CA ILE A 26 -44.77 -74.72 20.92
C ILE A 26 -45.86 -74.18 21.86
N THR A 27 -46.25 -72.94 21.63
CA THR A 27 -47.39 -72.30 22.29
C THR A 27 -48.49 -72.07 21.25
N SER A 28 -49.72 -72.50 21.54
CA SER A 28 -50.84 -72.21 20.66
C SER A 28 -51.85 -71.27 21.33
N ILE A 29 -52.37 -70.32 20.54
CA ILE A 29 -53.33 -69.31 20.96
C ILE A 29 -54.65 -69.59 20.23
N VAL A 30 -55.71 -69.87 20.99
CA VAL A 30 -56.98 -70.38 20.48
C VAL A 30 -58.15 -69.58 21.03
N GLY A 31 -59.35 -69.78 20.49
CA GLY A 31 -60.55 -69.03 20.91
C GLY A 31 -61.55 -68.82 19.78
N PRO A 32 -62.78 -68.37 20.09
CA PRO A 32 -63.81 -68.12 19.09
C PRO A 32 -63.46 -66.95 18.16
N ASN A 33 -64.11 -66.86 17.00
CA ASN A 33 -63.90 -65.76 16.07
C ASN A 33 -64.32 -64.43 16.71
N GLY A 34 -63.53 -63.38 16.46
CA GLY A 34 -63.73 -62.08 17.08
C GLY A 34 -63.21 -61.94 18.51
N SER A 35 -62.72 -63.00 19.17
CA SER A 35 -62.25 -62.92 20.58
C SER A 35 -60.98 -62.09 20.80
N GLY A 36 -60.29 -61.69 19.74
CA GLY A 36 -59.04 -60.93 19.80
C GLY A 36 -57.77 -61.77 19.63
N LYS A 37 -57.85 -63.01 19.13
CA LYS A 37 -56.69 -63.88 18.91
C LYS A 37 -55.59 -63.22 18.08
N SER A 38 -55.94 -62.78 16.87
CA SER A 38 -55.02 -62.18 15.92
C SER A 38 -54.54 -60.78 16.37
N ASN A 39 -55.19 -60.16 17.36
CA ASN A 39 -54.66 -58.95 18.00
C ASN A 39 -53.36 -59.24 18.78
N THR A 40 -53.11 -60.49 19.16
CA THR A 40 -51.84 -60.90 19.79
C THR A 40 -50.69 -60.87 18.80
N ALA A 41 -50.88 -61.36 17.57
CA ALA A 41 -49.87 -61.26 16.50
C ALA A 41 -49.58 -59.79 16.12
N GLU A 42 -50.62 -58.96 16.07
CA GLU A 42 -50.44 -57.51 15.85
C GLU A 42 -49.69 -56.82 16.98
N ALA A 43 -49.90 -57.24 18.22
CA ALA A 43 -49.17 -56.68 19.35
C ALA A 43 -47.66 -56.96 19.21
N PHE A 44 -47.28 -58.17 18.76
CA PHE A 44 -45.90 -58.47 18.42
C PHE A 44 -45.37 -57.59 17.28
N ARG A 45 -46.11 -57.44 16.18
CA ARG A 45 -45.71 -56.52 15.10
C ARG A 45 -45.50 -55.10 15.60
N PHE A 46 -46.43 -54.63 16.43
CA PHE A 46 -46.41 -53.28 17.01
C PHE A 46 -45.15 -53.06 17.86
N VAL A 47 -44.84 -53.95 18.80
CA VAL A 47 -43.66 -53.79 19.68
C VAL A 47 -42.33 -53.99 18.96
N LEU A 48 -42.29 -54.83 17.91
CA LEU A 48 -41.10 -55.05 17.07
C LEU A 48 -40.84 -53.92 16.06
N GLY A 49 -41.63 -52.86 16.06
CA GLY A 49 -41.35 -51.64 15.30
C GLY A 49 -42.09 -51.48 13.98
N GLU A 50 -43.15 -52.26 13.71
CA GLU A 50 -44.01 -52.07 12.54
C GLU A 50 -44.62 -50.65 12.52
N GLN A 51 -44.40 -49.91 11.44
CA GLN A 51 -44.91 -48.56 11.27
C GLN A 51 -46.23 -48.52 10.50
N SER A 52 -46.49 -49.51 9.65
CA SER A 52 -47.66 -49.55 8.81
C SER A 52 -48.92 -49.84 9.63
N ILE A 53 -49.73 -48.81 9.86
CA ILE A 53 -51.02 -48.93 10.56
C ILE A 53 -51.96 -49.89 9.81
N LYS A 54 -51.83 -49.96 8.47
CA LYS A 54 -52.56 -50.92 7.64
C LYS A 54 -52.16 -52.38 7.93
N SER A 55 -50.87 -52.65 8.15
CA SER A 55 -50.34 -53.96 8.56
C SER A 55 -50.90 -54.39 9.93
N LEU A 56 -51.10 -53.42 10.83
CA LEU A 56 -51.74 -53.62 12.13
C LEU A 56 -53.27 -53.62 12.08
N ARG A 57 -53.90 -53.78 10.90
CA ARG A 57 -55.36 -53.75 10.68
C ARG A 57 -56.08 -52.57 11.36
N GLY A 58 -55.49 -51.38 11.27
CA GLY A 58 -56.08 -50.11 11.74
C GLY A 58 -56.17 -49.08 10.61
N LYS A 59 -56.87 -47.96 10.85
CA LYS A 59 -56.89 -46.79 9.96
C LYS A 59 -56.11 -45.62 10.57
N ARG A 60 -56.15 -45.47 11.88
CA ARG A 60 -55.45 -44.43 12.67
C ARG A 60 -54.73 -45.06 13.86
N GLY A 61 -53.72 -44.37 14.39
CA GLY A 61 -52.99 -44.82 15.58
C GLY A 61 -53.88 -45.01 16.82
N GLU A 62 -54.94 -44.21 16.94
CA GLU A 62 -55.97 -44.35 17.97
C GLU A 62 -56.71 -45.69 17.93
N ASP A 63 -56.82 -46.34 16.77
CA ASP A 63 -57.53 -47.62 16.61
C ASP A 63 -56.78 -48.78 17.28
N LEU A 64 -55.50 -48.59 17.63
CA LEU A 64 -54.70 -49.54 18.40
C LEU A 64 -55.00 -49.45 19.91
N ILE A 65 -55.70 -48.40 20.35
CA ILE A 65 -56.02 -48.15 21.75
C ILE A 65 -57.44 -48.64 22.05
N TRP A 66 -57.61 -49.25 23.23
CA TRP A 66 -58.92 -49.69 23.71
C TRP A 66 -59.95 -48.55 23.67
N GLY A 67 -60.99 -48.76 22.85
CA GLY A 67 -62.05 -47.79 22.59
C GLY A 67 -63.05 -47.59 23.73
N GLY A 68 -63.05 -48.47 24.73
CA GLY A 68 -64.03 -48.50 25.81
C GLY A 68 -65.18 -49.49 25.58
N SER A 69 -65.80 -49.95 26.66
CA SER A 69 -67.04 -50.72 26.65
C SER A 69 -68.02 -50.17 27.70
N SER A 70 -69.19 -50.81 27.85
CA SER A 70 -70.19 -50.43 28.86
C SER A 70 -69.67 -50.50 30.30
N GLU A 71 -68.72 -51.38 30.59
CA GLU A 71 -68.17 -51.60 31.93
C GLU A 71 -66.74 -51.09 32.10
N VAL A 72 -65.96 -51.00 31.03
CA VAL A 72 -64.55 -50.59 31.09
C VAL A 72 -64.35 -49.28 30.33
N PRO A 73 -63.90 -48.19 31.00
CA PRO A 73 -63.73 -46.92 30.35
C PRO A 73 -62.69 -46.99 29.23
N ARG A 74 -62.82 -46.08 28.28
CA ARG A 74 -61.86 -45.91 27.19
C ARG A 74 -60.46 -45.63 27.74
N SER A 75 -59.43 -46.23 27.14
CA SER A 75 -58.04 -45.96 27.53
C SER A 75 -57.48 -44.75 26.78
N ASN A 76 -56.57 -44.00 27.41
CA ASN A 76 -55.85 -42.89 26.78
C ASN A 76 -54.52 -43.31 26.14
N ARG A 77 -54.04 -44.52 26.45
CA ARG A 77 -52.83 -45.11 25.88
C ARG A 77 -52.96 -46.62 25.72
N ALA A 78 -52.18 -47.18 24.81
CA ALA A 78 -51.94 -48.62 24.75
C ALA A 78 -50.45 -48.87 24.91
N SER A 79 -50.06 -49.88 25.69
CA SER A 79 -48.68 -50.34 25.73
C SER A 79 -48.60 -51.84 25.47
N VAL A 80 -47.55 -52.22 24.75
CA VAL A 80 -47.17 -53.60 24.50
C VAL A 80 -45.72 -53.76 24.90
N LYS A 81 -45.46 -54.75 25.74
CA LYS A 81 -44.15 -55.04 26.30
C LYS A 81 -43.77 -56.49 26.03
N ALA A 82 -42.68 -56.70 25.30
CA ALA A 82 -42.10 -58.01 25.03
C ALA A 82 -40.81 -58.19 25.85
N VAL A 83 -40.67 -59.34 26.50
CA VAL A 83 -39.51 -59.67 27.33
C VAL A 83 -38.75 -60.82 26.68
N PHE A 84 -37.46 -60.59 26.42
CA PHE A 84 -36.55 -61.52 25.77
C PHE A 84 -35.50 -62.03 26.76
N ASP A 85 -35.21 -63.33 26.67
CA ASP A 85 -34.03 -63.93 27.28
C ASP A 85 -32.81 -63.66 26.39
N ASN A 86 -31.85 -62.90 26.92
CA ASN A 86 -30.65 -62.51 26.22
C ASN A 86 -29.37 -63.13 26.84
N THR A 87 -29.50 -64.23 27.58
CA THR A 87 -28.35 -65.00 28.12
C THR A 87 -27.38 -65.48 27.03
N LYS A 88 -27.89 -65.73 25.82
CA LYS A 88 -27.10 -66.09 24.64
C LYS A 88 -26.55 -64.88 23.86
N ARG A 89 -26.75 -63.65 24.35
CA ARG A 89 -26.36 -62.37 23.70
C ARG A 89 -26.79 -62.29 22.23
N LEU A 90 -28.04 -62.66 21.98
CA LEU A 90 -28.65 -62.55 20.65
C LEU A 90 -28.91 -61.08 20.29
N LEU A 91 -29.29 -60.28 21.28
CA LEU A 91 -29.43 -58.83 21.19
C LEU A 91 -28.12 -58.21 21.69
N ASP A 92 -27.57 -57.29 20.92
CA ASP A 92 -26.26 -56.63 21.14
C ASP A 92 -26.32 -55.61 22.30
N ILE A 93 -26.64 -56.11 23.50
CA ILE A 93 -26.84 -55.37 24.74
C ILE A 93 -26.39 -56.23 25.93
N ASP A 94 -25.68 -55.62 26.88
CA ASP A 94 -25.14 -56.26 28.09
C ASP A 94 -26.17 -56.47 29.21
N PHE A 95 -27.35 -56.98 28.87
CA PHE A 95 -28.35 -57.42 29.84
C PHE A 95 -28.77 -58.85 29.54
N ASP A 96 -28.93 -59.67 30.59
CA ASP A 96 -29.41 -61.06 30.47
C ASP A 96 -30.91 -61.14 30.14
N GLU A 97 -31.65 -60.07 30.43
CA GLU A 97 -33.05 -59.90 30.05
C GLU A 97 -33.23 -58.55 29.37
N VAL A 98 -33.83 -58.57 28.18
CA VAL A 98 -34.10 -57.36 27.40
C VAL A 98 -35.60 -57.17 27.27
N VAL A 99 -36.06 -56.01 27.70
CA VAL A 99 -37.44 -55.58 27.65
C VAL A 99 -37.58 -54.55 26.54
N ILE A 100 -38.42 -54.84 25.55
CA ILE A 100 -38.81 -53.87 24.53
C ILE A 100 -40.28 -53.50 24.77
N GLU A 101 -40.55 -52.22 24.95
CA GLU A 101 -41.89 -51.70 25.14
C GLU A 101 -42.18 -50.59 24.13
N ARG A 102 -43.38 -50.63 23.55
CA ARG A 102 -43.90 -49.55 22.73
C ARG A 102 -45.21 -49.05 23.31
N VAL A 103 -45.33 -47.74 23.43
CA VAL A 103 -46.53 -47.05 23.94
C VAL A 103 -47.07 -46.15 22.85
N VAL A 104 -48.37 -46.24 22.57
CA VAL A 104 -49.08 -45.29 21.70
C VAL A 104 -50.10 -44.51 22.50
N TYR A 105 -50.09 -43.20 22.31
CA TYR A 105 -51.05 -42.28 22.93
C TYR A 105 -52.12 -41.87 21.91
N ARG A 106 -53.29 -41.44 22.41
CA ARG A 106 -54.39 -40.97 21.55
C ARG A 106 -53.99 -39.82 20.62
N GLU A 107 -53.02 -39.01 21.01
CA GLU A 107 -52.48 -37.92 20.19
C GLU A 107 -51.70 -38.42 18.95
N GLY A 108 -51.50 -39.73 18.81
CA GLY A 108 -50.75 -40.36 17.72
C GLY A 108 -49.25 -40.47 17.97
N THR A 109 -48.77 -39.94 19.10
CA THR A 109 -47.37 -40.06 19.53
C THR A 109 -47.06 -41.51 19.93
N ASN A 110 -45.90 -42.00 19.48
CA ASN A 110 -45.38 -43.32 19.81
C ASN A 110 -44.10 -43.16 20.62
N GLU A 111 -44.01 -43.85 21.76
CA GLU A 111 -42.80 -43.93 22.58
C GLU A 111 -42.23 -45.35 22.51
N TYR A 112 -40.92 -45.45 22.35
CA TYR A 112 -40.18 -46.71 22.35
C TYR A 112 -39.26 -46.75 23.56
N LEU A 113 -39.29 -47.86 24.28
CA LEU A 113 -38.49 -48.06 25.48
C LEU A 113 -37.73 -49.39 25.39
N ILE A 114 -36.44 -49.35 25.77
CA ILE A 114 -35.61 -50.54 25.98
C ILE A 114 -35.20 -50.54 27.45
N ASN A 115 -35.53 -51.60 28.19
CA ASN A 115 -35.28 -51.71 29.63
C ASN A 115 -35.77 -50.49 30.44
N GLY A 116 -36.87 -49.86 30.00
CA GLY A 116 -37.45 -48.67 30.63
C GLY A 116 -36.85 -47.33 30.20
N SER A 117 -35.76 -47.32 29.43
CA SER A 117 -35.15 -46.11 28.87
C SER A 117 -35.77 -45.74 27.53
N LYS A 118 -36.12 -44.46 27.32
CA LYS A 118 -36.66 -43.98 26.04
C LYS A 118 -35.59 -43.97 24.96
N VAL A 119 -35.90 -44.56 23.80
CA VAL A 119 -35.00 -44.69 22.64
C VAL A 119 -35.70 -44.28 21.34
N ARG A 120 -34.95 -44.12 20.25
CA ARG A 120 -35.53 -43.92 18.92
C ARG A 120 -35.90 -45.26 18.31
N LEU A 121 -36.86 -45.26 17.37
CA LEU A 121 -37.20 -46.47 16.62
C LEU A 121 -35.99 -47.04 15.86
N LYS A 122 -35.07 -46.18 15.38
CA LYS A 122 -33.84 -46.64 14.72
C LYS A 122 -33.00 -47.53 15.65
N ASP A 123 -32.96 -47.21 16.93
CA ASP A 123 -32.19 -47.96 17.92
C ASP A 123 -32.84 -49.34 18.18
N VAL A 124 -34.18 -49.38 18.30
CA VAL A 124 -34.94 -50.64 18.38
C VAL A 124 -34.75 -51.49 17.11
N SER A 125 -34.82 -50.87 15.93
CA SER A 125 -34.64 -51.57 14.65
C SER A 125 -33.23 -52.12 14.50
N ASN A 126 -32.19 -51.39 14.92
CA ASN A 126 -30.82 -51.85 14.86
C ASN A 126 -30.57 -53.01 15.83
N LEU A 127 -31.09 -52.90 17.06
CA LEU A 127 -30.98 -53.95 18.07
C LEU A 127 -31.61 -55.26 17.59
N LEU A 128 -32.82 -55.16 17.02
CA LEU A 128 -33.56 -56.32 16.52
C LEU A 128 -32.91 -56.88 15.24
N ALA A 129 -32.39 -56.03 14.34
CA ALA A 129 -31.73 -56.47 13.11
C ALA A 129 -30.52 -57.37 13.38
N GLY A 130 -29.74 -57.11 14.44
CA GLY A 130 -28.62 -57.98 14.86
C GLY A 130 -29.07 -59.38 15.28
N ALA A 131 -30.29 -59.51 15.81
CA ALA A 131 -30.89 -60.77 16.23
C ALA A 131 -31.65 -61.50 15.11
N ASN A 132 -31.57 -61.00 13.85
CA ASN A 132 -32.45 -61.41 12.76
C ASN A 132 -33.93 -61.35 13.17
N ILE A 133 -34.33 -60.33 13.92
CA ILE A 133 -35.72 -59.99 14.23
C ILE A 133 -35.96 -58.65 13.54
N GLY A 134 -36.79 -58.56 12.50
CA GLY A 134 -36.85 -57.33 11.70
C GLY A 134 -38.25 -56.94 11.26
N ALA A 135 -38.40 -55.65 10.89
CA ALA A 135 -39.64 -55.09 10.34
C ALA A 135 -40.05 -55.67 8.97
N SER A 136 -39.18 -56.44 8.29
CA SER A 136 -39.50 -57.15 7.05
C SER A 136 -40.46 -58.33 7.25
N GLY A 137 -40.73 -58.72 8.50
CA GLY A 137 -41.94 -59.49 8.84
C GLY A 137 -41.89 -61.00 8.59
N HIS A 138 -40.73 -61.57 8.28
CA HIS A 138 -40.62 -63.01 8.00
C HIS A 138 -40.81 -63.92 9.23
N HIS A 139 -40.83 -63.33 10.44
CA HIS A 139 -41.08 -64.06 11.70
C HIS A 139 -42.55 -64.02 12.14
N ILE A 140 -43.41 -63.25 11.45
CA ILE A 140 -44.84 -63.16 11.78
C ILE A 140 -45.65 -63.36 10.50
N ILE A 141 -46.11 -64.59 10.28
CA ILE A 141 -46.88 -64.96 9.10
C ILE A 141 -48.36 -64.85 9.44
N SER A 142 -49.04 -63.82 8.93
CA SER A 142 -50.49 -63.68 9.08
C SER A 142 -51.27 -64.16 7.86
N GLN A 143 -52.56 -64.41 8.08
CA GLN A 143 -53.52 -64.70 7.02
C GLN A 143 -53.49 -63.62 5.92
N GLY A 144 -53.26 -64.04 4.66
CA GLY A 144 -53.10 -63.15 3.49
C GLY A 144 -51.66 -62.76 3.17
N GLU A 145 -50.74 -62.82 4.14
CA GLU A 145 -49.30 -62.71 3.90
C GLU A 145 -48.65 -64.07 3.60
N ALA A 146 -49.35 -65.16 3.91
CA ALA A 146 -48.93 -66.51 3.54
C ALA A 146 -48.59 -66.60 2.04
N ASP A 147 -49.40 -66.03 1.13
CA ASP A 147 -49.17 -66.07 -0.33
C ASP A 147 -48.14 -65.01 -0.82
N ARG A 148 -47.67 -64.10 0.03
CA ARG A 148 -46.91 -62.89 -0.36
C ARG A 148 -45.62 -63.21 -1.09
N VAL A 149 -44.87 -64.20 -0.63
CA VAL A 149 -43.57 -64.57 -1.22
C VAL A 149 -43.73 -65.11 -2.65
N ILE A 150 -44.86 -65.73 -2.97
CA ILE A 150 -45.14 -66.27 -4.31
C ILE A 150 -45.66 -65.17 -5.25
N VAL A 151 -46.41 -64.20 -4.74
CA VAL A 151 -46.95 -63.06 -5.52
C VAL A 151 -45.89 -61.98 -5.78
N ALA A 152 -44.87 -61.88 -4.91
CA ALA A 152 -43.79 -60.92 -5.02
C ALA A 152 -43.04 -60.99 -6.36
N THR A 153 -42.60 -59.83 -6.86
CA THR A 153 -41.76 -59.73 -8.06
C THR A 153 -40.40 -60.39 -7.82
N SER A 154 -39.67 -60.75 -8.89
CA SER A 154 -38.36 -61.40 -8.76
C SER A 154 -37.35 -60.59 -7.94
N ARG A 155 -37.43 -59.25 -7.98
CA ARG A 155 -36.61 -58.34 -7.15
C ARG A 155 -37.03 -58.35 -5.68
N GLU A 156 -38.33 -58.22 -5.41
CA GLU A 156 -38.85 -58.30 -4.03
C GLU A 156 -38.56 -59.67 -3.40
N ARG A 157 -38.68 -60.76 -4.17
CA ARG A 157 -38.31 -62.10 -3.71
C ARG A 157 -36.84 -62.21 -3.32
N ARG A 158 -35.95 -61.58 -4.08
CA ARG A 158 -34.54 -61.50 -3.72
C ARG A 158 -34.35 -60.78 -2.40
N GLN A 159 -34.97 -59.61 -2.22
CA GLN A 159 -34.86 -58.86 -0.96
C GLN A 159 -35.37 -59.67 0.24
N ILE A 160 -36.49 -60.40 0.07
CA ILE A 160 -37.02 -61.32 1.07
C ILE A 160 -36.00 -62.41 1.45
N ILE A 161 -35.32 -62.98 0.45
CA ILE A 161 -34.31 -64.02 0.67
C ILE A 161 -33.03 -63.45 1.29
N GLU A 162 -32.57 -62.28 0.86
CA GLU A 162 -31.42 -61.57 1.44
C GLU A 162 -31.67 -61.22 2.91
N ASP A 163 -32.87 -60.74 3.23
CA ASP A 163 -33.31 -60.48 4.60
C ASP A 163 -33.36 -61.78 5.42
N ALA A 164 -33.92 -62.85 4.87
CA ALA A 164 -33.98 -64.15 5.55
C ALA A 164 -32.58 -64.73 5.83
N LEU A 165 -31.61 -64.52 4.94
CA LEU A 165 -30.21 -64.92 5.12
C LEU A 165 -29.42 -63.98 6.07
N GLY A 166 -30.04 -62.92 6.60
CA GLY A 166 -29.38 -61.95 7.48
C GLY A 166 -28.37 -61.05 6.76
N LEU A 167 -28.44 -60.94 5.44
CA LEU A 167 -27.48 -60.16 4.64
C LEU A 167 -27.75 -58.65 4.68
N ARG A 168 -28.89 -58.24 5.24
CA ARG A 168 -29.29 -56.83 5.38
C ARG A 168 -28.29 -55.99 6.16
N VAL A 169 -27.59 -56.59 7.15
CA VAL A 169 -26.54 -55.89 7.91
C VAL A 169 -25.37 -55.47 7.01
N TYR A 170 -25.00 -56.32 6.05
CA TYR A 170 -23.95 -56.04 5.07
C TYR A 170 -24.40 -54.96 4.08
N GLN A 171 -25.65 -55.00 3.63
CA GLN A 171 -26.25 -53.96 2.78
C GLN A 171 -26.24 -52.59 3.48
N TYR A 172 -26.65 -52.54 4.75
CA TYR A 172 -26.63 -51.31 5.53
C TYR A 172 -25.22 -50.74 5.67
N LYS A 173 -24.23 -51.59 6.01
CA LYS A 173 -22.83 -51.18 6.11
C LYS A 173 -22.28 -50.68 4.77
N LYS A 174 -22.66 -51.32 3.66
CA LYS A 174 -22.31 -50.88 2.30
C LYS A 174 -22.88 -49.50 2.00
N GLU A 175 -24.18 -49.29 2.21
CA GLU A 175 -24.83 -47.99 2.00
C GLU A 175 -24.23 -46.89 2.89
N GLU A 176 -23.94 -47.20 4.15
CA GLU A 176 -23.28 -46.26 5.05
C GLU A 176 -21.87 -45.89 4.55
N SER A 177 -21.11 -46.87 4.06
CA SER A 177 -19.77 -46.65 3.52
C SER A 177 -19.80 -45.85 2.21
N LEU A 178 -20.80 -46.08 1.36
CA LEU A 178 -21.05 -45.29 0.14
C LEU A 178 -21.33 -43.82 0.48
N ARG A 179 -22.20 -43.55 1.46
CA ARG A 179 -22.48 -42.18 1.91
C ARG A 179 -21.24 -41.51 2.52
N LYS A 180 -20.42 -42.25 3.28
CA LYS A 180 -19.15 -41.74 3.81
C LYS A 180 -18.17 -41.41 2.68
N LEU A 181 -18.09 -42.25 1.64
CA LEU A 181 -17.23 -42.03 0.48
C LEU A 181 -17.65 -40.77 -0.28
N GLU A 182 -18.94 -40.62 -0.58
CA GLU A 182 -19.49 -39.44 -1.26
C GLU A 182 -19.14 -38.15 -0.50
N LYS A 183 -19.36 -38.14 0.81
CA LYS A 183 -19.01 -36.99 1.66
C LYS A 183 -17.49 -36.71 1.71
N THR A 184 -16.66 -37.76 1.70
CA THR A 184 -15.21 -37.62 1.71
C THR A 184 -14.71 -37.02 0.38
N GLU A 185 -15.28 -37.46 -0.74
CA GLU A 185 -15.00 -36.94 -2.08
C GLU A 185 -15.45 -35.48 -2.22
N GLU A 186 -16.61 -35.11 -1.69
CA GLU A 186 -17.07 -33.71 -1.64
C GLU A 186 -16.10 -32.83 -0.84
N ASN A 187 -15.73 -33.26 0.38
CA ASN A 187 -14.78 -32.55 1.22
C ASN A 187 -13.41 -32.40 0.52
N ARG A 188 -12.93 -33.44 -0.16
CA ARG A 188 -11.67 -33.38 -0.92
C ARG A 188 -11.74 -32.31 -2.00
N GLY A 189 -12.83 -32.27 -2.77
CA GLY A 189 -13.04 -31.24 -3.80
C GLY A 189 -13.08 -29.82 -3.23
N GLN A 190 -13.68 -29.63 -2.04
CA GLN A 190 -13.69 -28.33 -1.35
C GLN A 190 -12.27 -27.90 -0.92
N VAL A 191 -11.48 -28.81 -0.33
CA VAL A 191 -10.09 -28.54 0.07
C VAL A 191 -9.23 -28.21 -1.14
N GLU A 192 -9.38 -28.95 -2.24
CA GLU A 192 -8.67 -28.72 -3.50
C GLU A 192 -8.98 -27.33 -4.09
N ALA A 193 -10.25 -26.93 -4.09
CA ALA A 193 -10.66 -25.59 -4.53
C ALA A 193 -10.05 -24.48 -3.67
N LEU A 194 -10.06 -24.62 -2.34
CA LEU A 194 -9.45 -23.66 -1.42
C LEU A 194 -7.94 -23.52 -1.64
N ARG A 195 -7.23 -24.62 -1.92
CA ARG A 195 -5.81 -24.56 -2.28
C ARG A 195 -5.59 -23.84 -3.60
N HIS A 196 -6.39 -24.14 -4.61
CA HIS A 196 -6.31 -23.46 -5.91
C HIS A 196 -6.53 -21.94 -5.81
N GLU A 197 -7.40 -21.49 -4.90
CA GLU A 197 -7.62 -20.07 -4.59
C GLU A 197 -6.45 -19.43 -3.85
N ASN A 198 -5.80 -20.16 -2.93
CA ASN A 198 -4.68 -19.65 -2.13
C ASN A 198 -3.37 -19.52 -2.91
N ILE A 199 -3.12 -20.38 -3.91
CA ILE A 199 -1.84 -20.41 -4.66
C ILE A 199 -1.47 -19.04 -5.29
N PRO A 200 -2.36 -18.32 -6.00
CA PRO A 200 -2.07 -16.98 -6.51
C PRO A 200 -1.70 -15.98 -5.41
N HIS A 201 -2.43 -15.99 -4.29
CA HIS A 201 -2.18 -15.10 -3.15
C HIS A 201 -0.82 -15.37 -2.51
N LEU A 202 -0.51 -16.65 -2.28
CA LEU A 202 0.77 -17.07 -1.72
C LEU A 202 1.95 -16.68 -2.63
N ARG A 203 1.83 -16.84 -3.95
CA ARG A 203 2.84 -16.37 -4.92
C ARG A 203 3.01 -14.86 -4.92
N PHE A 204 1.93 -14.11 -4.72
CA PHE A 204 1.99 -12.66 -4.62
C PHE A 204 2.73 -12.22 -3.35
N LEU A 205 2.36 -12.78 -2.20
CA LEU A 205 3.01 -12.53 -0.91
C LEU A 205 4.48 -12.94 -0.93
N GLU A 206 4.84 -14.09 -1.53
CA GLU A 206 6.24 -14.52 -1.66
C GLU A 206 7.09 -13.48 -2.43
N ARG A 207 6.55 -12.90 -3.50
CA ARG A 207 7.25 -11.83 -4.24
C ARG A 207 7.41 -10.57 -3.40
N GLN A 208 6.43 -10.22 -2.57
CA GLN A 208 6.53 -9.07 -1.68
C GLN A 208 7.58 -9.31 -0.59
N VAL A 209 7.59 -10.48 0.04
CA VAL A 209 8.62 -10.86 1.04
C VAL A 209 10.02 -10.79 0.45
N LYS A 210 10.24 -11.32 -0.77
CA LYS A 210 11.54 -11.21 -1.45
C LYS A 210 11.95 -9.76 -1.74
N LYS A 211 11.01 -8.85 -1.99
CA LYS A 211 11.31 -7.42 -2.13
C LYS A 211 11.71 -6.81 -0.80
N LEU A 212 11.03 -7.16 0.28
CA LEU A 212 11.34 -6.69 1.64
C LEU A 212 12.72 -7.16 2.11
N GLU A 213 13.09 -8.41 1.84
CA GLU A 213 14.44 -8.92 2.11
C GLU A 213 15.52 -8.12 1.38
N LYS A 214 15.30 -7.83 0.09
CA LYS A 214 16.19 -6.97 -0.69
C LYS A 214 16.28 -5.55 -0.13
N ALA A 215 15.16 -4.96 0.31
CA ALA A 215 15.18 -3.67 0.97
C ALA A 215 15.93 -3.69 2.30
N ARG A 216 15.86 -4.78 3.06
CA ARG A 216 16.62 -4.91 4.31
C ARG A 216 18.12 -4.88 4.05
N VAL A 217 18.59 -5.68 3.09
CA VAL A 217 20.02 -5.69 2.68
C VAL A 217 20.44 -4.32 2.15
N LEU A 218 19.63 -3.69 1.28
CA LEU A 218 19.92 -2.36 0.76
C LEU A 218 19.97 -1.29 1.87
N ARG A 219 19.14 -1.42 2.91
CA ARG A 219 19.15 -0.51 4.07
C ARG A 219 20.45 -0.66 4.86
N GLU A 220 20.95 -1.89 5.05
CA GLU A 220 22.25 -2.15 5.69
C GLU A 220 23.41 -1.56 4.87
N GLU A 221 23.38 -1.71 3.54
CA GLU A 221 24.36 -1.08 2.64
C GLU A 221 24.28 0.46 2.68
N LEU A 222 23.07 1.02 2.74
CA LEU A 222 22.83 2.46 2.83
C LEU A 222 23.36 3.05 4.14
N VAL A 223 23.26 2.33 5.26
CA VAL A 223 23.86 2.75 6.55
C VAL A 223 25.37 2.93 6.41
N TYR A 224 26.05 1.95 5.81
CA TYR A 224 27.49 2.04 5.59
C TYR A 224 27.85 3.22 4.68
N ALA A 225 27.13 3.38 3.56
CA ALA A 225 27.37 4.49 2.62
C ALA A 225 27.15 5.86 3.27
N TYR A 226 26.14 6.00 4.13
CA TYR A 226 25.92 7.22 4.92
C TYR A 226 27.07 7.48 5.89
N HIS A 227 27.53 6.46 6.63
CA HIS A 227 28.63 6.63 7.58
C HIS A 227 29.89 7.12 6.89
N GLU A 228 30.24 6.52 5.75
CA GLU A 228 31.38 6.94 4.96
C GLU A 228 31.20 8.38 4.44
N TYR A 229 30.09 8.67 3.75
CA TYR A 229 29.83 10.00 3.19
C TYR A 229 29.84 11.10 4.26
N LEU A 230 29.10 10.92 5.35
CA LEU A 230 28.94 11.93 6.39
C LEU A 230 30.25 12.18 7.14
N LYS A 231 31.06 11.14 7.37
CA LYS A 231 32.34 11.31 8.06
C LYS A 231 33.31 12.16 7.24
N HIS A 232 33.46 11.85 5.96
CA HIS A 232 34.30 12.62 5.05
C HIS A 232 33.79 14.06 4.86
N GLU A 233 32.46 14.26 4.81
CA GLU A 233 31.90 15.61 4.67
C GLU A 233 32.09 16.44 5.94
N GLU A 234 31.92 15.86 7.13
CA GLU A 234 32.16 16.53 8.42
C GLU A 234 33.62 16.98 8.55
N ASP A 235 34.57 16.09 8.24
CA ASP A 235 36.00 16.37 8.32
C ASP A 235 36.41 17.48 7.33
N HIS A 236 35.89 17.45 6.09
CA HIS A 236 36.12 18.50 5.10
C HIS A 236 35.52 19.85 5.52
N LEU A 237 34.27 19.87 5.99
CA LEU A 237 33.61 21.10 6.46
C LEU A 237 34.35 21.71 7.65
N GLN A 238 34.85 20.88 8.57
CA GLN A 238 35.67 21.32 9.68
C GLN A 238 36.99 21.94 9.19
N PHE A 239 37.71 21.26 8.30
CA PHE A 239 38.96 21.77 7.73
C PHE A 239 38.76 23.11 6.99
N GLU A 240 37.75 23.20 6.12
CA GLU A 240 37.43 24.44 5.40
C GLU A 240 37.06 25.58 6.35
N ARG A 241 36.32 25.29 7.43
CA ARG A 241 35.98 26.28 8.46
C ARG A 241 37.22 26.83 9.13
N GLU A 242 38.13 25.97 9.54
CA GLU A 242 39.39 26.34 10.19
C GLU A 242 40.31 27.11 9.22
N SER A 243 40.40 26.67 7.96
CA SER A 243 41.16 27.30 6.89
C SER A 243 40.66 28.71 6.55
N VAL A 244 39.35 28.88 6.32
CA VAL A 244 38.75 30.20 6.04
C VAL A 244 38.91 31.14 7.23
N ALA A 245 38.72 30.65 8.47
CA ALA A 245 38.91 31.45 9.67
C ALA A 245 40.35 31.94 9.80
N GLY A 246 41.34 31.05 9.60
CA GLY A 246 42.76 31.39 9.64
C GLY A 246 43.18 32.38 8.55
N LEU A 247 42.75 32.15 7.30
CA LEU A 247 43.08 33.02 6.16
C LEU A 247 42.43 34.41 6.25
N ARG A 248 41.32 34.56 6.99
CA ARG A 248 40.59 35.82 7.14
C ARG A 248 41.19 36.78 8.16
N GLU A 249 41.91 36.26 9.16
CA GLU A 249 42.36 37.03 10.32
C GLU A 249 43.35 38.14 9.95
N GLU A 250 44.40 37.79 9.19
CA GLU A 250 45.45 38.73 8.75
C GLU A 250 44.90 39.84 7.82
N PRO A 251 44.22 39.55 6.68
CA PRO A 251 43.67 40.59 5.82
C PRO A 251 42.66 41.51 6.52
N SER A 252 41.88 40.98 7.47
CA SER A 252 40.92 41.76 8.27
C SER A 252 41.61 42.68 9.27
N ARG A 253 42.82 42.34 9.74
CA ARG A 253 43.65 43.24 10.56
C ARG A 253 44.25 44.34 9.68
N GLU A 254 44.88 43.97 8.58
CA GLU A 254 45.53 44.92 7.65
C GLU A 254 44.55 45.94 7.07
N ILE A 255 43.34 45.53 6.67
CA ILE A 255 42.36 46.47 6.11
C ILE A 255 41.93 47.55 7.11
N ARG A 256 41.89 47.21 8.42
CA ARG A 256 41.59 48.16 9.49
C ARG A 256 42.75 49.13 9.72
N GLU A 257 43.99 48.65 9.64
CA GLU A 257 45.19 49.48 9.78
C GLU A 257 45.35 50.44 8.60
N VAL A 258 45.25 49.94 7.37
CA VAL A 258 45.29 50.73 6.14
C VAL A 258 44.14 51.75 6.12
N GLY A 259 42.94 51.36 6.57
CA GLY A 259 41.80 52.26 6.70
C GLY A 259 42.08 53.46 7.60
N LYS A 260 42.66 53.22 8.79
CA LYS A 260 43.08 54.30 9.71
C LYS A 260 44.17 55.18 9.09
N ARG A 261 45.12 54.60 8.36
CA ARG A 261 46.21 55.33 7.73
C ARG A 261 45.73 56.24 6.59
N ILE A 262 44.79 55.75 5.77
CA ILE A 262 44.10 56.55 4.74
C ILE A 262 43.36 57.73 5.37
N GLU A 263 42.65 57.51 6.48
CA GLU A 263 41.91 58.57 7.18
C GLU A 263 42.86 59.67 7.71
N ASN A 264 43.98 59.27 8.31
CA ASN A 264 45.01 60.21 8.77
C ASN A 264 45.60 61.03 7.61
N ILE A 265 46.01 60.40 6.52
CA ILE A 265 46.61 61.07 5.34
C ILE A 265 45.60 61.99 4.66
N ARG A 266 44.33 61.58 4.56
CA ARG A 266 43.26 62.47 4.05
C ARG A 266 43.14 63.74 4.90
N SER A 267 43.25 63.62 6.22
CA SER A 267 43.21 64.78 7.12
C SER A 267 44.42 65.71 6.96
N GLU A 268 45.61 65.16 6.64
CA GLU A 268 46.80 65.95 6.36
C GLU A 268 46.67 66.70 5.03
N LEU A 269 46.14 66.02 4.00
CA LEU A 269 45.92 66.58 2.67
C LEU A 269 44.83 67.68 2.65
N GLU A 270 43.82 67.59 3.51
CA GLU A 270 42.84 68.67 3.70
C GLU A 270 43.46 69.92 4.37
N LYS A 271 44.50 69.76 5.20
CA LYS A 271 45.20 70.90 5.81
C LYS A 271 46.05 71.65 4.80
N THR A 272 46.75 70.94 3.91
CA THR A 272 47.57 71.53 2.83
C THR A 272 46.74 72.17 1.71
N LYS A 273 45.54 71.67 1.41
CA LYS A 273 44.65 72.26 0.39
C LYS A 273 44.08 73.65 0.70
N LYS A 274 44.35 74.23 1.88
CA LYS A 274 43.94 75.61 2.21
C LYS A 274 44.77 76.70 1.50
N GLY A 275 45.78 76.33 0.70
CA GLY A 275 46.68 77.23 -0.04
C GLY A 275 46.13 77.94 -1.29
N ASN A 276 44.81 78.09 -1.44
CA ASN A 276 44.23 78.85 -2.57
C ASN A 276 44.53 80.36 -2.47
N LYS A 277 44.92 80.85 -1.29
CA LYS A 277 45.22 82.27 -1.06
C LYS A 277 46.54 82.69 -1.69
N GLU A 278 47.56 81.83 -1.66
CA GLU A 278 48.87 82.11 -2.24
C GLU A 278 48.80 82.16 -3.78
N SER A 279 48.02 81.27 -4.41
CA SER A 279 47.80 81.28 -5.87
C SER A 279 47.01 82.51 -6.35
N GLU A 280 46.00 82.96 -5.60
CA GLU A 280 45.31 84.23 -5.88
C GLU A 280 46.23 85.44 -5.71
N ALA A 281 47.07 85.45 -4.66
CA ALA A 281 48.06 86.50 -4.44
C ALA A 281 49.07 86.58 -5.60
N LEU A 282 49.52 85.46 -6.15
CA LEU A 282 50.43 85.43 -7.30
C LEU A 282 49.83 86.07 -8.55
N LEU A 283 48.55 85.77 -8.85
CA LEU A 283 47.81 86.40 -9.96
C LEU A 283 47.66 87.92 -9.79
N THR A 284 47.50 88.40 -8.54
CA THR A 284 47.44 89.85 -8.28
C THR A 284 48.79 90.54 -8.51
N ILE A 285 49.89 89.89 -8.13
CA ILE A 285 51.26 90.40 -8.35
C ILE A 285 51.58 90.44 -9.85
N GLU A 286 51.23 89.41 -10.61
CA GLU A 286 51.41 89.37 -12.08
C GLU A 286 50.67 90.52 -12.79
N LYS A 287 49.40 90.78 -12.41
CA LYS A 287 48.64 91.92 -12.94
C LYS A 287 49.32 93.24 -12.63
N ARG A 288 49.79 93.43 -11.39
CA ARG A 288 50.47 94.66 -10.97
C ARG A 288 51.79 94.87 -11.70
N LEU A 289 52.55 93.81 -11.95
CA LEU A 289 53.78 93.85 -12.75
C LEU A 289 53.52 94.25 -14.20
N SER A 290 52.44 93.74 -14.80
CA SER A 290 52.02 94.14 -16.14
C SER A 290 51.69 95.64 -16.21
N GLU A 291 50.91 96.15 -15.24
CA GLU A 291 50.59 97.58 -15.13
C GLU A 291 51.84 98.45 -15.01
N LEU A 292 52.75 98.13 -14.09
CA LEU A 292 53.98 98.89 -13.88
C LEU A 292 54.89 98.90 -15.12
N ARG A 293 54.99 97.78 -15.85
CA ARG A 293 55.73 97.71 -17.13
C ARG A 293 55.10 98.59 -18.22
N THR A 294 53.77 98.65 -18.28
CA THR A 294 53.10 99.59 -19.19
C THR A 294 53.35 101.04 -18.81
N GLU A 295 53.32 101.38 -17.52
CA GLU A 295 53.65 102.74 -17.05
C GLU A 295 55.10 103.10 -17.38
N GLN A 296 56.06 102.21 -17.13
CA GLN A 296 57.48 102.41 -17.44
C GLN A 296 57.70 102.73 -18.92
N THR A 297 57.07 101.97 -19.82
CA THR A 297 57.20 102.20 -21.28
C THR A 297 56.54 103.51 -21.72
N THR A 298 55.45 103.95 -21.09
CA THR A 298 54.84 105.25 -21.39
C THR A 298 55.72 106.43 -20.96
N PHE A 299 56.33 106.37 -19.78
CA PHE A 299 57.24 107.41 -19.31
C PHE A 299 58.55 107.42 -20.11
N ALA A 300 59.12 106.26 -20.45
CA ALA A 300 60.29 106.18 -21.34
C ALA A 300 60.04 106.84 -22.71
N ARG A 301 58.84 106.63 -23.31
CA ARG A 301 58.43 107.31 -24.55
C ARG A 301 58.22 108.82 -24.37
N SER A 302 57.82 109.27 -23.18
CA SER A 302 57.69 110.71 -22.89
C SER A 302 59.05 111.40 -22.79
N VAL A 303 60.03 110.77 -22.14
CA VAL A 303 61.41 111.26 -22.05
C VAL A 303 62.00 111.45 -23.46
N GLY A 304 61.93 110.43 -24.32
CA GLY A 304 62.45 110.53 -25.69
C GLY A 304 61.74 111.60 -26.55
N ARG A 305 60.45 111.88 -26.32
CA ARG A 305 59.74 112.96 -27.02
C ARG A 305 60.20 114.35 -26.56
N ILE A 306 60.36 114.54 -25.26
CA ILE A 306 60.78 115.82 -24.68
C ILE A 306 62.23 116.13 -25.09
N GLU A 307 63.11 115.13 -25.12
CA GLU A 307 64.48 115.28 -25.64
C GLU A 307 64.51 115.77 -27.10
N GLY A 308 63.63 115.22 -27.94
CA GLY A 308 63.49 115.68 -29.32
C GLY A 308 63.07 117.15 -29.42
N GLN A 309 62.13 117.59 -28.57
CA GLN A 309 61.66 118.98 -28.52
C GLN A 309 62.73 119.96 -28.03
N ILE A 310 63.54 119.57 -27.03
CA ILE A 310 64.66 120.38 -26.54
C ILE A 310 65.66 120.64 -27.68
N SER A 311 66.06 119.59 -28.42
CA SER A 311 67.02 119.71 -29.51
C SER A 311 66.57 120.64 -30.64
N PHE A 312 65.26 120.76 -30.85
CA PHE A 312 64.67 121.62 -31.88
C PHE A 312 64.74 123.10 -31.49
N GLU A 313 64.40 123.44 -30.25
CA GLU A 313 64.44 124.83 -29.76
C GLU A 313 65.86 125.38 -29.62
N GLU A 314 66.84 124.54 -29.29
CA GLU A 314 68.26 124.93 -29.27
C GLU A 314 68.75 125.38 -30.66
N ARG A 315 68.37 124.66 -31.71
CA ARG A 315 68.69 125.04 -33.11
C ARG A 315 68.04 126.36 -33.52
N ARG A 316 66.79 126.60 -33.13
CA ARG A 316 66.04 127.81 -33.49
C ARG A 316 66.73 129.09 -32.99
N LEU A 317 67.23 129.06 -31.75
CA LEU A 317 67.92 130.19 -31.11
C LEU A 317 69.29 130.51 -31.73
N GLU A 318 69.94 129.51 -32.32
CA GLU A 318 71.25 129.66 -32.95
C GLU A 318 71.17 130.35 -34.33
N ASP A 319 70.08 130.11 -35.06
CA ASP A 319 69.81 130.75 -36.36
C ASP A 319 69.41 132.23 -36.24
N GLU A 320 68.73 132.64 -35.16
CA GLU A 320 68.36 134.04 -34.92
C GLU A 320 69.58 134.93 -34.62
N LYS A 321 70.61 134.39 -33.94
CA LYS A 321 71.86 135.13 -33.66
C LYS A 321 72.67 135.44 -34.93
N LYS A 322 72.60 134.61 -35.97
CA LYS A 322 73.37 134.80 -37.21
C LYS A 322 72.82 135.92 -38.11
N LYS A 323 71.52 136.19 -38.06
CA LYS A 323 70.88 137.22 -38.92
C LYS A 323 71.13 138.67 -38.47
N ALA A 324 71.53 138.89 -37.21
CA ALA A 324 71.72 140.23 -36.65
C ALA A 324 73.09 140.87 -36.97
N SER A 325 74.07 140.14 -37.51
CA SER A 325 75.45 140.63 -37.68
C SER A 325 75.83 141.18 -39.07
N GLU A 326 74.94 141.15 -40.08
CA GLU A 326 75.31 141.45 -41.49
C GLU A 326 75.02 142.91 -41.98
N GLU A 327 74.47 143.82 -41.18
CA GLU A 327 73.99 145.16 -41.64
C GLU A 327 74.99 146.37 -41.53
N GLU A 328 76.27 146.19 -41.18
CA GLU A 328 77.13 147.30 -40.69
C GLU A 328 78.00 148.09 -41.72
N GLY A 329 77.77 148.05 -43.04
CA GLY A 329 78.62 148.82 -43.98
C GLY A 329 78.02 149.17 -45.34
N ARG A 330 77.56 150.43 -45.53
CA ARG A 330 77.27 151.00 -46.87
C ARG A 330 78.28 152.11 -47.25
N PRO A 331 78.89 152.07 -48.46
CA PRO A 331 79.73 153.16 -48.99
C PRO A 331 78.91 154.34 -49.56
N ILE A 332 79.39 155.57 -49.37
CA ILE A 332 78.76 156.83 -49.83
C ILE A 332 79.19 157.15 -51.28
N SER A 333 78.24 157.59 -52.14
CA SER A 333 78.47 157.84 -53.57
C SER A 333 79.43 159.01 -53.83
N TYR A 334 80.36 158.83 -54.76
CA TYR A 334 81.33 159.86 -55.18
C TYR A 334 80.68 161.14 -55.71
N SER A 335 79.50 161.04 -56.35
CA SER A 335 78.76 162.21 -56.85
C SER A 335 78.37 163.18 -55.73
N THR A 336 78.04 162.66 -54.54
CA THR A 336 77.61 163.43 -53.38
C THR A 336 78.78 164.13 -52.68
N VAL A 337 79.98 163.53 -52.74
CA VAL A 337 81.22 164.14 -52.22
C VAL A 337 81.71 165.23 -53.18
N ARG A 338 81.57 165.02 -54.49
CA ARG A 338 82.00 165.99 -55.50
C ARG A 338 81.14 167.26 -55.51
N SER A 339 79.82 167.13 -55.38
CA SER A 339 78.93 168.31 -55.28
C SER A 339 79.23 169.17 -54.05
N PHE A 340 79.59 168.54 -52.92
CA PHE A 340 80.02 169.24 -51.71
C PHE A 340 81.33 170.03 -51.91
N TRP A 341 82.28 169.46 -52.65
CA TRP A 341 83.54 170.12 -52.97
C TRP A 341 83.34 171.34 -53.88
N ASP A 342 82.53 171.20 -54.94
CA ASP A 342 82.28 172.29 -55.90
C ASP A 342 81.58 173.49 -55.22
N GLU A 343 80.63 173.22 -54.31
CA GLU A 343 79.93 174.26 -53.54
C GLU A 343 80.88 175.02 -52.59
N LEU A 344 81.80 174.31 -51.93
CA LEU A 344 82.86 174.92 -51.10
C LEU A 344 83.84 175.77 -51.93
N THR A 345 84.12 175.36 -53.17
CA THR A 345 85.10 176.05 -54.02
C THR A 345 84.54 177.36 -54.59
N LEU A 346 83.24 177.41 -54.89
CA LEU A 346 82.58 178.61 -55.41
C LEU A 346 82.55 179.75 -54.36
N ILE A 347 82.27 179.40 -53.10
CA ILE A 347 82.27 180.34 -51.96
C ILE A 347 83.66 180.98 -51.77
N LEU A 348 84.73 180.28 -52.16
CA LEU A 348 86.11 180.75 -51.98
C LEU A 348 86.65 181.58 -53.16
N LYS A 349 86.05 181.53 -54.36
CA LYS A 349 86.60 182.16 -55.58
C LYS A 349 86.07 183.56 -55.92
N GLU A 350 84.87 183.93 -55.47
CA GLU A 350 84.24 185.22 -55.88
C GLU A 350 84.89 186.48 -55.26
N ARG A 351 85.88 186.36 -54.37
CA ARG A 351 86.40 187.50 -53.58
C ARG A 351 87.92 187.53 -53.39
N ASP A 352 88.66 187.06 -54.38
CA ASP A 352 90.12 186.91 -54.32
C ASP A 352 90.91 188.25 -54.40
N ASP A 353 90.28 189.36 -54.83
CA ASP A 353 90.99 190.63 -55.13
C ASP A 353 90.74 191.79 -54.14
N GLU A 354 90.13 191.56 -52.97
CA GLU A 354 89.88 192.64 -51.98
C GLU A 354 90.61 192.40 -50.64
N GLU A 355 91.54 193.30 -50.30
CA GLU A 355 92.37 193.26 -49.10
C GLU A 355 91.65 193.75 -47.81
N ASP A 356 90.35 193.49 -47.66
CA ASP A 356 89.57 193.89 -46.47
C ASP A 356 89.32 192.70 -45.51
N VAL A 357 89.96 192.74 -44.34
CA VAL A 357 90.06 191.65 -43.36
C VAL A 357 88.70 191.21 -42.77
N ASP A 358 87.69 192.08 -42.78
CA ASP A 358 86.39 191.80 -42.17
C ASP A 358 85.50 190.87 -43.05
N MET A 359 85.79 190.81 -44.35
CA MET A 359 85.08 189.94 -45.30
C MET A 359 85.56 188.49 -45.25
N LEU A 360 86.85 188.27 -45.02
CA LEU A 360 87.46 186.93 -44.87
C LEU A 360 86.87 186.11 -43.70
N LYS A 361 86.49 186.78 -42.60
CA LYS A 361 85.85 186.11 -41.46
C LYS A 361 84.45 185.59 -41.75
N LYS A 362 83.70 186.23 -42.66
CA LYS A 362 82.36 185.76 -43.05
C LYS A 362 82.44 184.48 -43.87
N VAL A 363 83.37 184.43 -44.82
CA VAL A 363 83.63 183.27 -45.70
C VAL A 363 83.98 182.01 -44.91
N LEU A 364 84.88 182.12 -43.91
CA LEU A 364 85.27 181.00 -43.05
C LEU A 364 84.12 180.43 -42.20
N LYS A 365 83.15 181.27 -41.84
CA LYS A 365 81.99 180.87 -41.03
C LYS A 365 80.97 180.10 -41.86
N GLU A 366 80.86 180.44 -43.13
CA GLU A 366 79.96 179.80 -44.09
C GLU A 366 80.46 178.40 -44.47
N ALA A 367 81.76 178.26 -44.78
CA ALA A 367 82.41 176.97 -45.06
C ALA A 367 82.27 175.94 -43.91
N ARG A 368 82.36 176.39 -42.65
CA ARG A 368 82.24 175.50 -41.47
C ARG A 368 80.83 174.91 -41.31
N ARG A 369 79.79 175.63 -41.72
CA ARG A 369 78.39 175.17 -41.60
C ARG A 369 78.10 174.01 -42.55
N THR A 370 78.62 174.10 -43.78
CA THR A 370 78.41 173.10 -44.83
C THR A 370 79.03 171.75 -44.43
N VAL A 371 80.21 171.74 -43.81
CA VAL A 371 80.89 170.51 -43.34
C VAL A 371 80.09 169.78 -42.24
N ALA A 372 79.52 170.52 -41.29
CA ALA A 372 78.83 169.92 -40.14
C ALA A 372 77.52 169.20 -40.53
N ALA A 373 76.82 169.70 -41.55
CA ALA A 373 75.57 169.11 -42.03
C ALA A 373 75.79 167.75 -42.73
N PHE A 374 76.93 167.55 -43.39
CA PHE A 374 77.21 166.33 -44.16
C PHE A 374 77.47 165.11 -43.25
N VAL A 375 78.18 165.29 -42.13
CA VAL A 375 78.61 164.18 -41.24
C VAL A 375 77.45 163.64 -40.38
N GLY A 376 76.51 164.49 -39.95
CA GLY A 376 75.44 164.10 -39.04
C GLY A 376 74.42 163.10 -39.61
N HIS A 377 74.34 162.96 -40.93
CA HIS A 377 73.27 162.20 -41.59
C HIS A 377 73.60 160.71 -41.81
N HIS A 378 74.81 160.24 -41.49
CA HIS A 378 75.33 158.92 -41.93
C HIS A 378 75.84 157.97 -40.81
N LEU A 379 75.54 158.20 -39.52
CA LEU A 379 75.98 157.31 -38.42
C LEU A 379 74.92 157.17 -37.30
N VAL A 380 74.18 156.05 -37.22
CA VAL A 380 73.36 155.63 -36.06
C VAL A 380 73.44 154.08 -35.91
N LYS A 381 73.59 153.55 -34.67
CA LYS A 381 73.65 152.11 -34.28
C LYS A 381 72.44 151.68 -33.41
N THR A 382 72.02 150.41 -33.46
CA THR A 382 71.04 149.76 -32.51
C THR A 382 71.47 148.32 -32.11
N GLU A 383 71.14 147.85 -30.88
CA GLU A 383 71.49 146.54 -30.25
C GLU A 383 70.28 145.56 -30.12
N TYR A 384 70.50 144.22 -30.08
CA TYR A 384 69.47 143.13 -30.06
C TYR A 384 69.66 142.08 -28.93
N ILE A 385 68.57 141.50 -28.35
CA ILE A 385 68.55 140.50 -27.24
C ILE A 385 67.52 139.36 -27.51
N PRO A 386 67.85 138.04 -27.40
CA PRO A 386 66.92 136.90 -27.64
C PRO A 386 66.21 136.29 -26.40
N ASP A 387 65.06 135.59 -26.57
CA ASP A 387 64.19 134.98 -25.51
C ASP A 387 64.41 133.44 -25.34
N THR A 388 64.58 132.95 -24.11
CA THR A 388 64.96 131.55 -23.77
C THR A 388 63.93 130.77 -22.92
N SER A 389 62.73 131.30 -22.71
CA SER A 389 61.73 130.75 -21.76
C SER A 389 61.21 129.33 -22.06
N ILE A 390 61.12 128.93 -23.34
CA ILE A 390 60.54 127.65 -23.78
C ILE A 390 61.47 126.46 -23.44
N LEU A 391 62.79 126.66 -23.59
CA LEU A 391 63.79 125.62 -23.37
C LEU A 391 63.82 125.16 -21.90
N LEU A 392 63.72 126.11 -20.96
CA LEU A 392 63.78 125.84 -19.52
C LEU A 392 62.58 125.03 -19.03
N ARG A 393 61.41 125.21 -19.66
CA ARG A 393 60.20 124.45 -19.35
C ARG A 393 60.34 122.98 -19.77
N LEU A 394 60.84 122.73 -20.97
CA LEU A 394 61.03 121.37 -21.49
C LEU A 394 62.06 120.58 -20.67
N GLN A 395 63.12 121.24 -20.17
CA GLN A 395 64.11 120.59 -19.28
C GLN A 395 63.49 120.10 -17.95
N LYS A 396 62.61 120.89 -17.33
CA LYS A 396 61.90 120.46 -16.10
C LYS A 396 60.92 119.31 -16.34
N GLU A 397 60.23 119.31 -17.48
CA GLU A 397 59.32 118.22 -17.85
C GLU A 397 60.08 116.90 -18.08
N LYS A 398 61.32 116.97 -18.58
CA LYS A 398 62.22 115.80 -18.73
C LYS A 398 62.64 115.23 -17.38
N GLU A 399 63.16 116.04 -16.45
CA GLU A 399 63.60 115.56 -15.13
C GLU A 399 62.47 114.86 -14.35
N PHE A 400 61.24 115.38 -14.44
CA PHE A 400 60.08 114.77 -13.80
C PHE A 400 59.76 113.38 -14.38
N ALA A 401 59.81 113.25 -15.71
CA ALA A 401 59.54 111.98 -16.38
C ALA A 401 60.64 110.94 -16.12
N GLU A 402 61.90 111.36 -16.03
CA GLU A 402 63.03 110.47 -15.67
C GLU A 402 62.92 109.96 -14.23
N THR A 403 62.62 110.85 -13.28
CA THR A 403 62.47 110.46 -11.86
C THR A 403 61.36 109.41 -11.69
N LYS A 404 60.19 109.64 -12.31
CA LYS A 404 59.10 108.65 -12.28
C LYS A 404 59.46 107.32 -12.96
N SER A 405 60.25 107.36 -14.04
CA SER A 405 60.70 106.14 -14.71
C SER A 405 61.62 105.30 -13.83
N VAL A 406 62.48 105.93 -13.03
CA VAL A 406 63.35 105.26 -12.06
C VAL A 406 62.54 104.67 -10.90
N ASP A 407 61.58 105.41 -10.35
CA ASP A 407 60.72 104.91 -9.27
C ASP A 407 59.91 103.67 -9.69
N ILE A 408 59.28 103.71 -10.87
CA ILE A 408 58.55 102.55 -11.42
C ILE A 408 59.50 101.35 -11.64
N SER A 409 60.75 101.60 -12.04
CA SER A 409 61.74 100.53 -12.24
C SER A 409 62.10 99.83 -10.91
N LYS A 410 62.14 100.59 -9.81
CA LYS A 410 62.35 100.03 -8.47
C LYS A 410 61.16 99.19 -8.01
N ASP A 411 59.93 99.69 -8.24
CA ASP A 411 58.71 98.95 -7.90
C ASP A 411 58.57 97.64 -8.68
N ILE A 412 58.96 97.62 -9.97
CA ILE A 412 59.02 96.39 -10.77
C ILE A 412 59.95 95.36 -10.13
N LEU A 413 61.15 95.77 -9.71
CA LEU A 413 62.13 94.88 -9.09
C LEU A 413 61.63 94.29 -7.77
N GLU A 414 60.96 95.09 -6.93
CA GLU A 414 60.37 94.64 -5.67
C GLU A 414 59.24 93.61 -5.91
N GLN A 415 58.37 93.85 -6.90
CA GLN A 415 57.30 92.90 -7.23
C GLN A 415 57.85 91.61 -7.86
N GLU A 416 58.90 91.68 -8.69
CA GLU A 416 59.55 90.49 -9.26
C GLU A 416 60.20 89.60 -8.18
N GLN A 417 60.81 90.20 -7.15
CA GLN A 417 61.35 89.45 -6.02
C GLN A 417 60.25 88.77 -5.20
N ARG A 418 59.14 89.48 -4.91
CA ARG A 418 57.98 88.88 -4.21
C ARG A 418 57.37 87.74 -5.01
N MET A 419 57.24 87.89 -6.32
CA MET A 419 56.72 86.85 -7.22
C MET A 419 57.60 85.60 -7.19
N ARG A 420 58.93 85.73 -7.20
CA ARG A 420 59.85 84.58 -7.12
C ARG A 420 59.71 83.81 -5.81
N LEU A 421 59.75 84.51 -4.67
CA LEU A 421 59.62 83.86 -3.35
C LEU A 421 58.28 83.13 -3.21
N LEU A 422 57.18 83.77 -3.62
CA LEU A 422 55.85 83.15 -3.58
C LEU A 422 55.73 81.96 -4.55
N SER A 423 56.39 82.02 -5.71
CA SER A 423 56.43 80.90 -6.67
C SER A 423 57.17 79.69 -6.09
N GLU A 424 58.32 79.91 -5.45
CA GLU A 424 59.12 78.85 -4.81
C GLU A 424 58.35 78.19 -3.65
N GLU A 425 57.58 78.97 -2.88
CA GLU A 425 56.75 78.46 -1.78
C GLU A 425 55.57 77.62 -2.30
N ILE A 426 54.88 78.09 -3.36
CA ILE A 426 53.82 77.32 -4.04
C ILE A 426 54.37 76.02 -4.67
N GLU A 427 55.59 76.05 -5.22
CA GLU A 427 56.21 74.86 -5.82
C GLU A 427 56.55 73.80 -4.76
N LYS A 428 57.09 74.22 -3.61
CA LYS A 428 57.32 73.32 -2.46
C LYS A 428 56.02 72.71 -1.93
N GLU A 429 54.99 73.51 -1.70
CA GLU A 429 53.69 72.99 -1.23
C GLU A 429 53.05 72.03 -2.25
N LYS A 430 53.20 72.29 -3.55
CA LYS A 430 52.73 71.38 -4.61
C LYS A 430 53.48 70.05 -4.61
N ASP A 431 54.78 70.06 -4.39
CA ASP A 431 55.57 68.83 -4.35
C ASP A 431 55.26 68.02 -3.08
N GLU A 432 55.13 68.66 -1.91
CA GLU A 432 54.64 68.00 -0.68
C GLU A 432 53.24 67.41 -0.86
N SER A 433 52.31 68.17 -1.47
CA SER A 433 50.96 67.68 -1.77
C SER A 433 50.97 66.49 -2.74
N ARG A 434 51.88 66.48 -3.73
CA ARG A 434 52.03 65.36 -4.68
C ARG A 434 52.58 64.11 -4.01
N GLU A 435 53.50 64.25 -3.06
CA GLU A 435 54.02 63.11 -2.29
C GLU A 435 52.93 62.49 -1.40
N ILE A 436 52.16 63.31 -0.69
CA ILE A 436 51.02 62.85 0.12
C ILE A 436 49.94 62.20 -0.76
N GLU A 437 49.65 62.77 -1.94
CA GLU A 437 48.72 62.17 -2.91
C GLU A 437 49.21 60.81 -3.41
N ARG A 438 50.52 60.66 -3.71
CA ARG A 438 51.10 59.37 -4.11
C ARG A 438 50.96 58.32 -3.01
N GLU A 439 51.27 58.65 -1.76
CA GLU A 439 51.10 57.73 -0.63
C GLU A 439 49.62 57.37 -0.41
N LEU A 440 48.70 58.32 -0.60
CA LEU A 440 47.28 58.05 -0.54
C LEU A 440 46.84 57.06 -1.64
N PHE A 441 47.32 57.21 -2.87
CA PHE A 441 46.99 56.31 -3.97
C PHE A 441 47.52 54.89 -3.75
N THR A 442 48.74 54.72 -3.22
CA THR A 442 49.28 53.39 -2.92
C THR A 442 48.48 52.69 -1.82
N LEU A 443 48.08 53.40 -0.77
CA LEU A 443 47.24 52.86 0.30
C LEU A 443 45.83 52.52 -0.18
N ILE A 444 45.24 53.33 -1.06
CA ILE A 444 43.94 53.01 -1.67
C ILE A 444 44.04 51.74 -2.52
N ALA A 445 45.11 51.59 -3.31
CA ALA A 445 45.34 50.37 -4.09
C ALA A 445 45.45 49.13 -3.19
N ALA A 446 46.25 49.21 -2.12
CA ALA A 446 46.37 48.14 -1.12
C ALA A 446 45.01 47.83 -0.44
N GLN A 447 44.22 48.85 -0.10
CA GLN A 447 42.88 48.66 0.45
C GLN A 447 41.95 47.95 -0.54
N THR A 448 42.00 48.29 -1.84
CA THR A 448 41.18 47.62 -2.86
C THR A 448 41.57 46.16 -3.05
N GLU A 449 42.85 45.83 -2.98
CA GLU A 449 43.35 44.46 -3.04
C GLU A 449 42.89 43.64 -1.82
N LEU A 450 43.04 44.19 -0.62
CA LEU A 450 42.55 43.57 0.62
C LEU A 450 41.02 43.39 0.64
N ARG A 451 40.27 44.34 0.06
CA ARG A 451 38.82 44.16 -0.11
C ARG A 451 38.49 43.04 -1.07
N SER A 452 39.26 42.88 -2.15
CA SER A 452 39.09 41.80 -3.11
C SER A 452 39.38 40.44 -2.47
N THR A 453 40.45 40.31 -1.66
CA THR A 453 40.75 39.07 -0.93
C THR A 453 39.68 38.74 0.10
N LEU A 454 39.22 39.73 0.89
CA LEU A 454 38.12 39.52 1.83
C LEU A 454 36.81 39.15 1.13
N ALA A 455 36.50 39.75 -0.02
CA ALA A 455 35.31 39.38 -0.81
C ALA A 455 35.37 37.93 -1.32
N LYS A 456 36.55 37.43 -1.71
CA LYS A 456 36.75 36.02 -2.07
C LYS A 456 36.53 35.09 -0.87
N LEU A 457 37.02 35.48 0.31
CA LEU A 457 36.82 34.72 1.55
C LEU A 457 35.36 34.75 2.01
N ASP A 458 34.66 35.88 1.88
CA ASP A 458 33.22 35.98 2.15
C ASP A 458 32.41 35.06 1.21
N ALA A 459 32.79 35.01 -0.07
CA ALA A 459 32.18 34.06 -1.00
C ALA A 459 32.43 32.60 -0.56
N ARG A 460 33.66 32.25 -0.15
CA ARG A 460 34.01 30.91 0.34
C ARG A 460 33.30 30.56 1.66
N GLU A 461 33.11 31.52 2.56
CA GLU A 461 32.32 31.33 3.78
C GLU A 461 30.82 31.11 3.45
N SER A 462 30.28 31.85 2.47
CA SER A 462 28.89 31.68 2.05
C SER A 462 28.63 30.31 1.43
N THR A 463 29.59 29.77 0.65
CA THR A 463 29.52 28.41 0.13
C THR A 463 29.62 27.40 1.26
N LEU A 464 30.56 27.58 2.21
CA LEU A 464 30.70 26.71 3.37
C LEU A 464 29.40 26.65 4.20
N ARG A 465 28.74 27.78 4.46
CA ARG A 465 27.46 27.80 5.19
C ARG A 465 26.36 27.04 4.45
N ARG A 466 26.30 27.19 3.12
CA ARG A 466 25.33 26.45 2.30
C ARG A 466 25.57 24.95 2.39
N ASP A 467 26.84 24.55 2.34
CA ASP A 467 27.25 23.15 2.41
C ASP A 467 27.01 22.56 3.82
N GLU A 468 27.24 23.33 4.90
CA GLU A 468 26.84 22.95 6.28
C GLU A 468 25.32 22.74 6.42
N ASP A 469 24.52 23.63 5.81
CA ASP A 469 23.07 23.48 5.84
C ASP A 469 22.59 22.29 5.01
N GLU A 470 23.27 21.99 3.90
CA GLU A 470 23.02 20.80 3.09
C GLU A 470 23.37 19.51 3.84
N PHE A 471 24.52 19.49 4.52
CA PHE A 471 24.93 18.40 5.40
C PHE A 471 23.90 18.12 6.51
N LYS A 472 23.38 19.17 7.16
CA LYS A 472 22.32 19.02 8.17
C LYS A 472 21.02 18.47 7.57
N ARG A 473 20.62 18.93 6.38
CA ARG A 473 19.45 18.40 5.67
C ARG A 473 19.64 16.92 5.34
N GLU A 474 20.81 16.55 4.84
CA GLU A 474 21.16 15.17 4.49
C GLU A 474 21.10 14.24 5.72
N ILE A 475 21.60 14.68 6.88
CA ILE A 475 21.42 13.96 8.14
C ILE A 475 19.93 13.81 8.48
N GLY A 476 19.15 14.88 8.31
CA GLY A 476 17.70 14.85 8.55
C GLY A 476 16.98 13.81 7.68
N GLU A 477 17.30 13.75 6.38
CA GLU A 477 16.76 12.75 5.45
C GLU A 477 17.19 11.34 5.84
N GLY A 478 18.46 11.15 6.19
CA GLY A 478 18.95 9.86 6.62
C GLY A 478 18.34 9.36 7.94
N VAL A 479 18.01 10.25 8.89
CA VAL A 479 17.25 9.87 10.10
C VAL A 479 15.89 9.28 9.74
N VAL A 480 15.21 9.80 8.70
CA VAL A 480 13.92 9.27 8.24
C VAL A 480 14.07 7.87 7.62
N LEU A 481 15.15 7.63 6.87
CA LEU A 481 15.34 6.39 6.10
C LEU A 481 15.98 5.25 6.91
N ILE A 482 16.99 5.55 7.73
CA ILE A 482 17.78 4.55 8.49
C ILE A 482 17.69 4.72 10.01
N GLY A 483 16.95 5.73 10.50
CA GLY A 483 16.71 5.92 11.92
C GLY A 483 17.96 6.34 12.71
N ARG A 484 18.04 5.88 13.97
CA ARG A 484 19.15 6.24 14.89
C ARG A 484 20.52 5.74 14.43
N GLN A 485 20.57 4.76 13.54
CA GLN A 485 21.82 4.17 13.04
C GLN A 485 22.69 5.21 12.32
N ILE A 486 22.10 6.29 11.80
CA ILE A 486 22.86 7.36 11.16
C ILE A 486 23.92 7.96 12.08
N GLN A 487 23.65 8.12 13.37
CA GLN A 487 24.58 8.76 14.31
C GLN A 487 25.91 8.00 14.49
N GLY A 488 25.96 6.73 14.07
CA GLY A 488 27.20 5.94 14.06
C GLY A 488 28.30 6.48 13.15
N TYR A 489 28.00 7.44 12.26
CA TYR A 489 29.00 8.07 11.39
C TYR A 489 30.14 8.76 12.17
N LYS A 490 29.87 9.23 13.39
CA LYS A 490 30.88 9.92 14.23
C LYS A 490 32.02 9.02 14.68
N ASP A 491 31.70 7.75 14.90
CA ASP A 491 32.65 6.72 15.33
C ASP A 491 33.19 5.91 14.13
N PHE A 492 32.76 6.25 12.91
CA PHE A 492 33.17 5.57 11.70
C PHE A 492 34.62 5.92 11.37
N VAL A 493 35.44 4.89 11.19
CA VAL A 493 36.82 5.02 10.74
C VAL A 493 36.89 4.54 9.29
N PRO A 494 37.16 5.43 8.32
CA PRO A 494 37.35 5.04 6.92
C PRO A 494 38.44 3.97 6.80
N LYS A 495 38.20 2.95 5.96
CA LYS A 495 39.16 1.85 5.76
C LYS A 495 40.44 2.27 5.02
N ASP A 496 40.40 3.41 4.32
CA ASP A 496 41.54 3.96 3.59
C ASP A 496 42.03 5.22 4.30
N ASP A 497 42.92 5.01 5.28
CA ASP A 497 43.61 6.05 6.07
C ASP A 497 44.73 6.70 5.23
N HIS A 498 44.37 7.20 4.05
CA HIS A 498 45.22 8.06 3.22
C HIS A 498 44.63 9.47 3.16
N THR A 499 44.22 10.00 4.32
CA THR A 499 44.01 11.44 4.52
C THR A 499 45.36 12.13 4.66
N ASP A 500 46.16 12.07 3.58
CA ASP A 500 47.14 13.13 3.34
C ASP A 500 46.32 14.33 2.81
N LEU A 501 45.65 15.02 3.75
CA LEU A 501 44.81 16.22 3.56
C LEU A 501 45.57 17.41 2.94
N GLY A 502 46.75 17.17 2.35
CA GLY A 502 47.67 18.17 1.85
C GLY A 502 47.88 18.23 0.34
N LEU A 503 47.41 17.27 -0.48
CA LEU A 503 47.98 17.16 -1.85
C LEU A 503 47.04 17.01 -3.06
N ASP A 504 45.72 16.80 -2.94
CA ASP A 504 44.83 16.86 -4.13
C ASP A 504 43.33 17.05 -3.79
N ASP A 505 42.98 18.26 -3.34
CA ASP A 505 41.62 18.67 -2.94
C ASP A 505 40.55 18.39 -4.02
N GLU A 506 40.91 18.48 -5.31
CA GLU A 506 39.99 18.17 -6.41
C GLU A 506 39.63 16.68 -6.50
N LYS A 507 40.58 15.77 -6.27
CA LYS A 507 40.32 14.32 -6.38
C LYS A 507 39.40 13.84 -5.29
N GLU A 508 39.64 14.25 -4.05
CA GLU A 508 38.78 13.88 -2.92
C GLU A 508 37.36 14.44 -3.12
N ARG A 509 37.23 15.66 -3.66
CA ARG A 509 35.90 16.23 -3.95
C ARG A 509 35.17 15.49 -5.08
N THR A 510 35.88 15.00 -6.09
CA THR A 510 35.26 14.14 -7.11
C THR A 510 34.76 12.81 -6.53
N LEU A 511 35.56 12.16 -5.67
CA LEU A 511 35.17 10.92 -5.00
C LEU A 511 33.97 11.12 -4.07
N GLN A 512 33.94 12.24 -3.35
CA GLN A 512 32.83 12.61 -2.49
C GLN A 512 31.52 12.85 -3.27
N THR A 513 31.63 13.41 -4.48
CA THR A 513 30.49 13.56 -5.40
C THR A 513 29.97 12.20 -5.88
N GLU A 514 30.86 11.24 -6.12
CA GLU A 514 30.49 9.86 -6.47
C GLU A 514 29.81 9.14 -5.32
N ARG A 515 30.34 9.27 -4.08
CA ARG A 515 29.71 8.75 -2.86
C ARG A 515 28.29 9.27 -2.71
N ARG A 516 28.10 10.59 -2.85
CA ARG A 516 26.78 11.23 -2.81
C ARG A 516 25.84 10.66 -3.90
N ARG A 517 26.32 10.51 -5.13
CA ARG A 517 25.52 9.96 -6.23
C ARG A 517 25.12 8.50 -5.98
N ASN A 518 26.00 7.70 -5.39
CA ASN A 518 25.70 6.32 -5.02
C ASN A 518 24.67 6.27 -3.88
N LEU A 519 24.82 7.15 -2.89
CA LEU A 519 23.88 7.30 -1.78
C LEU A 519 22.47 7.68 -2.29
N GLU A 520 22.36 8.65 -3.19
CA GLU A 520 21.09 9.02 -3.84
C GLU A 520 20.45 7.86 -4.61
N LYS A 521 21.23 7.09 -5.37
CA LYS A 521 20.71 5.89 -6.06
C LYS A 521 20.17 4.85 -5.07
N MET A 522 20.85 4.67 -3.93
CA MET A 522 20.41 3.74 -2.89
C MET A 522 19.14 4.23 -2.19
N LYS A 523 19.03 5.54 -1.90
CA LYS A 523 17.82 6.19 -1.38
C LYS A 523 16.62 5.91 -2.29
N ILE A 524 16.74 6.23 -3.58
CA ILE A 524 15.65 6.06 -4.56
C ILE A 524 15.21 4.59 -4.63
N ARG A 525 16.16 3.65 -4.70
CA ARG A 525 15.83 2.21 -4.72
C ARG A 525 15.12 1.76 -3.44
N LEU A 526 15.48 2.32 -2.27
CA LEU A 526 14.87 1.95 -1.00
C LEU A 526 13.44 2.52 -0.90
N GLU A 527 13.21 3.74 -1.37
CA GLU A 527 11.88 4.37 -1.45
C GLU A 527 10.96 3.63 -2.43
N GLU A 528 11.47 3.23 -3.59
CA GLU A 528 10.72 2.44 -4.59
C GLU A 528 10.23 1.09 -4.04
N ILE A 529 10.96 0.48 -3.10
CA ILE A 529 10.57 -0.81 -2.51
C ILE A 529 9.44 -0.65 -1.50
N GLY A 530 9.35 0.49 -0.80
CA GLY A 530 8.28 0.80 0.15
C GLY A 530 8.34 -0.02 1.45
N GLY A 531 8.22 0.65 2.61
CA GLY A 531 8.55 0.04 3.91
C GLY A 531 7.45 -0.01 4.96
N ALA A 532 6.25 0.53 4.71
CA ALA A 532 5.28 0.77 5.77
C ALA A 532 4.59 -0.49 6.33
N SER A 533 4.60 -1.62 5.60
CA SER A 533 3.85 -2.84 5.98
C SER A 533 4.71 -4.11 5.98
N ALA A 534 6.03 -4.00 6.19
CA ALA A 534 6.94 -5.14 6.07
C ALA A 534 6.62 -6.30 7.04
N ASP A 535 6.33 -5.96 8.30
CA ASP A 535 6.04 -6.94 9.34
C ASP A 535 4.66 -7.60 9.15
N GLU A 536 3.68 -6.86 8.61
CA GLU A 536 2.34 -7.39 8.31
C GLU A 536 2.40 -8.37 7.14
N ILE A 537 3.09 -8.00 6.05
CA ILE A 537 3.23 -8.85 4.85
C ILE A 537 3.98 -10.15 5.18
N THR A 538 5.05 -10.07 5.98
CA THR A 538 5.82 -11.25 6.37
C THR A 538 5.01 -12.19 7.25
N LYS A 539 4.25 -11.67 8.22
CA LYS A 539 3.32 -12.46 9.03
C LYS A 539 2.22 -13.10 8.18
N GLU A 540 1.59 -12.32 7.30
CA GLU A 540 0.54 -12.82 6.42
C GLU A 540 1.07 -13.95 5.51
N TYR A 541 2.27 -13.78 4.94
CA TYR A 541 2.92 -14.83 4.15
C TYR A 541 3.13 -16.10 4.96
N THR A 542 3.63 -16.00 6.20
CA THR A 542 3.83 -17.18 7.06
C THR A 542 2.52 -17.87 7.40
N GLU A 543 1.47 -17.13 7.76
CA GLU A 543 0.17 -17.70 8.12
C GLU A 543 -0.51 -18.39 6.91
N VAL A 544 -0.49 -17.74 5.75
CA VAL A 544 -1.08 -18.31 4.52
C VAL A 544 -0.30 -19.55 4.06
N LYS A 545 1.03 -19.54 4.22
CA LYS A 545 1.88 -20.69 3.89
C LYS A 545 1.62 -21.88 4.81
N GLU A 546 1.59 -21.66 6.12
CA GLU A 546 1.26 -22.72 7.09
C GLU A 546 -0.12 -23.31 6.83
N ARG A 547 -1.09 -22.46 6.46
CA ARG A 547 -2.43 -22.91 6.08
C ARG A 547 -2.44 -23.75 4.80
N ASP A 548 -1.69 -23.39 3.76
CA ASP A 548 -1.61 -24.21 2.54
C ASP A 548 -0.94 -25.56 2.82
N GLU A 549 0.14 -25.58 3.61
CA GLU A 549 0.82 -26.82 4.02
C GLU A 549 -0.11 -27.73 4.86
N PHE A 550 -1.00 -27.15 5.66
CA PHE A 550 -2.02 -27.90 6.38
C PHE A 550 -3.07 -28.50 5.43
N LEU A 551 -3.60 -27.70 4.50
CA LEU A 551 -4.59 -28.16 3.51
C LEU A 551 -4.02 -29.25 2.59
N GLU A 552 -2.73 -29.18 2.27
CA GLU A 552 -2.05 -30.22 1.50
C GLU A 552 -2.03 -31.58 2.22
N LYS A 553 -1.75 -31.57 3.53
CA LYS A 553 -1.79 -32.79 4.35
C LYS A 553 -3.21 -33.36 4.45
N GLU A 554 -4.20 -32.51 4.72
CA GLU A 554 -5.62 -32.90 4.76
C GLU A 554 -6.07 -33.53 3.44
N LEU A 555 -5.64 -33.00 2.29
CA LEU A 555 -6.00 -33.55 0.99
C LEU A 555 -5.47 -34.98 0.81
N VAL A 556 -4.22 -35.24 1.23
CA VAL A 556 -3.61 -36.58 1.21
C VAL A 556 -4.37 -37.54 2.13
N ASP A 557 -4.75 -37.09 3.33
CA ASP A 557 -5.49 -37.93 4.30
C ASP A 557 -6.91 -38.26 3.81
N LEU A 558 -7.59 -37.31 3.17
CA LEU A 558 -8.90 -37.53 2.54
C LEU A 558 -8.81 -38.49 1.35
N GLU A 559 -7.76 -38.39 0.54
CA GLU A 559 -7.52 -39.29 -0.58
C GLU A 559 -7.30 -40.74 -0.12
N GLN A 560 -6.47 -40.93 0.91
CA GLN A 560 -6.26 -42.25 1.52
C GLN A 560 -7.55 -42.81 2.12
N SER A 561 -8.33 -41.96 2.81
CA SER A 561 -9.62 -42.35 3.39
C SER A 561 -10.63 -42.79 2.33
N ALA A 562 -10.71 -42.07 1.20
CA ALA A 562 -11.56 -42.43 0.08
C ALA A 562 -11.15 -43.78 -0.55
N GLU A 563 -9.84 -44.03 -0.69
CA GLU A 563 -9.34 -45.30 -1.22
C GLU A 563 -9.68 -46.48 -0.30
N LEU A 564 -9.53 -46.31 1.02
CA LEU A 564 -9.91 -47.32 2.01
C LEU A 564 -11.41 -47.63 1.97
N LEU A 565 -12.26 -46.60 1.86
CA LEU A 565 -13.71 -46.77 1.75
C LEU A 565 -14.09 -47.52 0.47
N ARG A 566 -13.47 -47.21 -0.68
CA ARG A 566 -13.68 -47.96 -1.93
C ARG A 566 -13.31 -49.43 -1.80
N LYS A 567 -12.17 -49.73 -1.16
CA LYS A 567 -11.73 -51.11 -0.90
C LYS A 567 -12.75 -51.86 -0.03
N LEU A 568 -13.19 -51.24 1.07
CA LEU A 568 -14.19 -51.80 1.98
C LEU A 568 -15.53 -52.08 1.26
N ILE A 569 -16.01 -51.16 0.42
CA ILE A 569 -17.25 -51.34 -0.35
C ILE A 569 -17.14 -52.56 -1.28
N ASN A 570 -16.03 -52.69 -2.01
CA ASN A 570 -15.81 -53.84 -2.90
C ASN A 570 -15.71 -55.16 -2.14
N GLU A 571 -15.09 -55.16 -0.97
CA GLU A 571 -15.01 -56.35 -0.10
C GLU A 571 -16.40 -56.77 0.40
N LEU A 572 -17.21 -55.82 0.87
CA LEU A 572 -18.59 -56.05 1.30
C LEU A 572 -19.49 -56.56 0.15
N GLU A 573 -19.34 -56.03 -1.06
CA GLU A 573 -20.09 -56.49 -2.24
C GLU A 573 -19.77 -57.95 -2.58
N LYS A 574 -18.47 -58.30 -2.58
CA LYS A 574 -18.02 -59.65 -2.85
C LYS A 574 -18.53 -60.63 -1.80
N GLU A 575 -18.37 -60.29 -0.52
CA GLU A 575 -18.84 -61.11 0.60
C GLU A 575 -20.37 -61.32 0.54
N LEU A 576 -21.13 -60.27 0.22
CA LEU A 576 -22.58 -60.35 0.08
C LEU A 576 -23.00 -61.27 -1.06
N GLY A 577 -22.35 -61.19 -2.22
CA GLY A 577 -22.63 -62.05 -3.37
C GLY A 577 -22.33 -63.53 -3.09
N GLU A 578 -21.20 -63.82 -2.46
CA GLU A 578 -20.81 -65.18 -2.08
C GLU A 578 -21.78 -65.78 -1.06
N LYS A 579 -22.11 -65.05 0.01
CA LYS A 579 -23.07 -65.53 1.02
C LYS A 579 -24.48 -65.69 0.47
N PHE A 580 -24.93 -64.80 -0.41
CA PHE A 580 -26.24 -64.91 -1.04
C PHE A 580 -26.36 -66.16 -1.92
N THR A 581 -25.38 -66.43 -2.78
CA THR A 581 -25.41 -67.60 -3.68
C THR A 581 -25.34 -68.93 -2.93
N GLN A 582 -24.55 -68.99 -1.85
CA GLN A 582 -24.52 -70.13 -0.94
C GLN A 582 -25.88 -70.32 -0.25
N GLY A 583 -26.39 -69.27 0.39
CA GLY A 583 -27.68 -69.31 1.09
C GLY A 583 -28.87 -69.63 0.18
N LEU A 584 -28.90 -69.11 -1.05
CA LEU A 584 -29.95 -69.42 -2.03
C LEU A 584 -29.96 -70.92 -2.38
N THR A 585 -28.78 -71.55 -2.48
CA THR A 585 -28.62 -72.97 -2.79
C THR A 585 -29.14 -73.84 -1.64
N GLU A 586 -28.82 -73.46 -0.41
CA GLU A 586 -29.30 -74.13 0.80
C GLU A 586 -30.83 -74.01 0.94
N ILE A 587 -31.37 -72.80 0.74
CA ILE A 587 -32.82 -72.56 0.78
C ILE A 587 -33.52 -73.36 -0.32
N SER A 588 -32.98 -73.40 -1.54
CA SER A 588 -33.54 -74.17 -2.66
C SER A 588 -33.62 -75.68 -2.33
N THR A 589 -32.59 -76.21 -1.66
CA THR A 589 -32.54 -77.63 -1.25
C THR A 589 -33.60 -77.93 -0.19
N GLN A 590 -33.71 -77.08 0.85
CA GLN A 590 -34.73 -77.27 1.90
C GLN A 590 -36.14 -77.02 1.38
N PHE A 591 -36.30 -76.07 0.46
CA PHE A 591 -37.58 -75.78 -0.17
C PHE A 591 -38.10 -77.00 -0.94
N ASN A 592 -37.24 -77.68 -1.71
CA ASN A 592 -37.61 -78.91 -2.39
C ASN A 592 -38.04 -80.01 -1.39
N SER A 593 -37.34 -80.15 -0.26
CA SER A 593 -37.63 -81.13 0.79
C SER A 593 -39.01 -80.87 1.43
N PHE A 594 -39.25 -79.66 1.92
CA PHE A 594 -40.53 -79.29 2.54
C PHE A 594 -41.68 -79.33 1.54
N PHE A 595 -41.44 -78.93 0.30
CA PHE A 595 -42.43 -78.99 -0.76
C PHE A 595 -42.87 -80.45 -1.02
N ALA A 596 -41.92 -81.36 -1.18
CA ALA A 596 -42.21 -82.78 -1.38
C ALA A 596 -42.98 -83.38 -0.19
N LEU A 597 -42.64 -82.99 1.05
CA LEU A 597 -43.31 -83.44 2.26
C LEU A 597 -44.77 -82.94 2.35
N MET A 598 -45.03 -81.69 1.99
CA MET A 598 -46.38 -81.10 2.07
C MET A 598 -47.32 -81.64 0.99
N PHE A 599 -46.84 -81.82 -0.24
CA PHE A 599 -47.65 -82.30 -1.37
C PHE A 599 -47.63 -83.82 -1.54
N GLY A 600 -46.83 -84.56 -0.77
CA GLY A 600 -46.65 -86.00 -0.90
C GLY A 600 -45.95 -86.40 -2.22
N GLY A 601 -45.10 -85.52 -2.75
CA GLY A 601 -44.42 -85.62 -4.04
C GLY A 601 -44.31 -84.27 -4.77
N GLY A 602 -43.60 -84.24 -5.91
CA GLY A 602 -43.32 -83.01 -6.68
C GLY A 602 -41.90 -82.47 -6.45
N SER A 603 -41.55 -81.38 -7.10
CA SER A 603 -40.25 -80.71 -6.93
C SER A 603 -40.38 -79.19 -7.01
N ALA A 604 -39.53 -78.49 -6.27
CA ALA A 604 -39.47 -77.03 -6.29
C ALA A 604 -38.03 -76.55 -6.21
N SER A 605 -37.70 -75.48 -6.94
CA SER A 605 -36.35 -74.91 -6.98
C SER A 605 -36.37 -73.39 -7.12
N LEU A 606 -35.31 -72.76 -6.63
CA LEU A 606 -35.04 -71.33 -6.78
C LEU A 606 -33.89 -71.13 -7.76
N THR A 607 -34.04 -70.15 -8.66
CA THR A 607 -33.00 -69.79 -9.65
C THR A 607 -32.82 -68.28 -9.70
N LEU A 608 -31.58 -67.84 -9.91
CA LEU A 608 -31.28 -66.43 -10.19
C LEU A 608 -31.74 -66.08 -11.61
N SER A 609 -32.55 -65.03 -11.74
CA SER A 609 -32.92 -64.49 -13.03
C SER A 609 -32.19 -63.18 -13.30
N GLU A 610 -31.39 -63.16 -14.36
CA GLU A 610 -30.83 -61.92 -14.87
C GLU A 610 -31.95 -61.13 -15.54
N ILE A 611 -32.21 -59.92 -15.04
CA ILE A 611 -33.17 -59.01 -15.67
C ILE A 611 -32.54 -58.56 -17.00
N LYS A 612 -32.92 -59.21 -18.11
CA LYS A 612 -32.57 -58.73 -19.44
C LYS A 612 -33.21 -57.35 -19.62
N ARG A 613 -32.36 -56.31 -19.68
CA ARG A 613 -32.76 -54.94 -20.03
C ARG A 613 -33.66 -55.01 -21.27
N LYS A 614 -34.90 -54.51 -21.16
CA LYS A 614 -35.64 -54.13 -22.36
C LYS A 614 -34.80 -53.08 -23.08
N SER A 615 -34.45 -53.38 -24.32
CA SER A 615 -33.71 -52.48 -25.20
C SER A 615 -34.38 -51.11 -25.23
N LYS A 616 -33.55 -50.07 -25.26
CA LYS A 616 -33.84 -48.62 -25.26
C LYS A 616 -34.64 -48.13 -26.49
N SER A 617 -35.45 -48.97 -27.14
CA SER A 617 -36.22 -48.61 -28.36
C SER A 617 -37.69 -48.25 -28.10
N ASP A 618 -38.25 -48.58 -26.93
CA ASP A 618 -39.70 -48.45 -26.69
C ASP A 618 -40.08 -47.34 -25.69
N VAL A 619 -39.12 -46.48 -25.29
CA VAL A 619 -39.32 -45.43 -24.27
C VAL A 619 -39.23 -44.00 -24.85
N ASP A 620 -39.35 -43.85 -26.16
CA ASP A 620 -39.25 -42.52 -26.82
C ASP A 620 -40.62 -41.81 -26.98
N THR A 621 -41.68 -42.25 -26.30
CA THR A 621 -43.02 -41.66 -26.48
C THR A 621 -43.69 -41.16 -25.20
N MET A 622 -43.01 -41.15 -24.05
CA MET A 622 -43.59 -40.60 -22.81
C MET A 622 -42.55 -39.84 -21.99
N LEU A 623 -42.13 -38.68 -22.50
CA LEU A 623 -41.39 -37.68 -21.73
C LEU A 623 -42.20 -36.38 -21.65
N THR A 624 -43.16 -36.36 -20.73
CA THR A 624 -43.69 -35.14 -20.11
C THR A 624 -43.86 -35.39 -18.62
N ASP A 625 -42.76 -35.35 -17.90
CA ASP A 625 -42.58 -34.70 -16.61
C ASP A 625 -41.17 -35.07 -16.09
N GLY A 626 -40.50 -34.10 -15.48
CA GLY A 626 -39.07 -34.14 -15.14
C GLY A 626 -38.72 -35.11 -14.02
N GLU A 627 -38.88 -36.40 -14.26
CA GLU A 627 -38.23 -37.46 -13.48
C GLU A 627 -37.03 -37.97 -14.25
N ILE A 628 -35.84 -37.68 -13.73
CA ILE A 628 -34.60 -38.36 -14.11
C ILE A 628 -34.84 -39.84 -13.80
N PRO A 629 -34.67 -40.78 -14.74
CA PRO A 629 -34.75 -42.19 -14.40
C PRO A 629 -33.67 -42.48 -13.36
N GLU A 630 -34.07 -42.88 -12.14
CA GLU A 630 -33.15 -43.49 -11.19
C GLU A 630 -32.40 -44.59 -11.95
N GLU A 631 -31.07 -44.64 -11.81
CA GLU A 631 -30.27 -45.73 -12.35
C GLU A 631 -30.83 -47.02 -11.76
N ASP A 632 -31.66 -47.71 -12.54
CA ASP A 632 -32.31 -48.95 -12.16
C ASP A 632 -31.19 -49.96 -11.92
N ASP A 633 -30.89 -50.12 -10.64
CA ASP A 633 -29.92 -51.01 -10.05
C ASP A 633 -30.08 -52.38 -10.72
N THR A 634 -29.08 -52.79 -11.51
CA THR A 634 -29.07 -54.02 -12.33
C THR A 634 -28.95 -55.28 -11.48
N GLN A 635 -29.72 -55.36 -10.40
CA GLN A 635 -29.70 -56.48 -9.48
C GLN A 635 -30.48 -57.65 -10.08
N ALA A 636 -29.83 -58.82 -10.14
CA ALA A 636 -30.46 -60.07 -10.55
C ALA A 636 -31.62 -60.41 -9.60
N GLY A 637 -32.76 -60.85 -10.12
CA GLY A 637 -33.91 -61.30 -9.32
C GLY A 637 -33.82 -62.78 -8.94
N VAL A 638 -34.79 -63.25 -8.15
CA VAL A 638 -34.99 -64.68 -7.88
C VAL A 638 -36.32 -65.15 -8.46
N ASP A 639 -36.28 -66.25 -9.20
CA ASP A 639 -37.43 -66.95 -9.76
C ASP A 639 -37.68 -68.29 -9.06
N ILE A 640 -38.96 -68.62 -8.90
CA ILE A 640 -39.43 -69.84 -8.25
C ILE A 640 -40.02 -70.76 -9.32
N SER A 641 -39.48 -71.98 -9.40
CA SER A 641 -39.99 -73.04 -10.28
C SER A 641 -40.59 -74.16 -9.45
N VAL A 642 -41.83 -74.58 -9.77
CA VAL A 642 -42.57 -75.59 -9.00
C VAL A 642 -43.23 -76.60 -9.93
N SER A 643 -43.15 -77.89 -9.58
CA SER A 643 -43.73 -79.01 -10.32
C SER A 643 -44.56 -79.90 -9.39
N LEU A 644 -45.86 -80.03 -9.66
CA LEU A 644 -46.78 -80.88 -8.89
C LEU A 644 -46.89 -82.28 -9.52
N PRO A 645 -46.99 -83.36 -8.72
CA PRO A 645 -46.94 -84.75 -9.20
C PRO A 645 -48.10 -85.16 -10.13
N LYS A 646 -49.17 -84.37 -10.21
CA LYS A 646 -50.36 -84.65 -11.05
C LYS A 646 -50.76 -83.50 -11.98
N LYS A 647 -49.99 -82.39 -12.05
CA LYS A 647 -50.38 -81.18 -12.79
C LYS A 647 -49.15 -80.45 -13.34
N ARG A 648 -49.14 -80.15 -14.65
CA ARG A 648 -48.14 -79.27 -15.26
C ARG A 648 -48.56 -77.82 -15.08
N ILE A 649 -47.73 -77.04 -14.40
CA ILE A 649 -47.97 -75.62 -14.10
C ILE A 649 -46.91 -74.80 -14.82
N GLN A 650 -47.34 -73.81 -15.61
CA GLN A 650 -46.44 -72.90 -16.33
C GLN A 650 -46.22 -71.57 -15.59
N SER A 651 -47.16 -71.16 -14.72
CA SER A 651 -47.06 -69.95 -13.92
C SER A 651 -47.60 -70.20 -12.51
N LEU A 652 -46.94 -69.60 -11.51
CA LEU A 652 -47.34 -69.64 -10.10
C LEU A 652 -48.79 -69.15 -9.87
N MET A 653 -49.32 -68.33 -10.79
CA MET A 653 -50.71 -67.86 -10.73
C MET A 653 -51.76 -68.95 -11.04
N MET A 654 -51.37 -70.09 -11.62
CA MET A 654 -52.28 -71.21 -11.95
C MET A 654 -52.47 -72.23 -10.81
N LEU A 655 -51.84 -72.00 -9.65
CA LEU A 655 -52.03 -72.76 -8.42
C LEU A 655 -53.36 -72.39 -7.76
N SER A 656 -54.03 -73.38 -7.15
CA SER A 656 -55.21 -73.15 -6.28
C SER A 656 -54.81 -72.29 -5.07
N GLY A 657 -55.75 -71.56 -4.47
CA GLY A 657 -55.49 -70.73 -3.27
C GLY A 657 -54.83 -71.52 -2.13
N GLY A 658 -55.26 -72.76 -1.89
CA GLY A 658 -54.62 -73.65 -0.90
C GLY A 658 -53.23 -74.15 -1.32
N GLU A 659 -53.01 -74.39 -2.62
CA GLU A 659 -51.70 -74.81 -3.16
C GLU A 659 -50.66 -73.68 -3.12
N ARG A 660 -51.08 -72.43 -3.38
CA ARG A 660 -50.23 -71.24 -3.23
C ARG A 660 -49.83 -71.02 -1.79
N ALA A 661 -50.79 -71.13 -0.87
CA ALA A 661 -50.52 -71.00 0.56
C ALA A 661 -49.50 -72.05 1.03
N LEU A 662 -49.70 -73.31 0.65
CA LEU A 662 -48.79 -74.41 0.97
C LEU A 662 -47.38 -74.23 0.37
N THR A 663 -47.30 -73.81 -0.90
CA THR A 663 -46.02 -73.55 -1.56
C THR A 663 -45.26 -72.41 -0.88
N SER A 664 -45.97 -71.35 -0.51
CA SER A 664 -45.37 -70.19 0.16
C SER A 664 -44.93 -70.54 1.58
N ILE A 665 -45.74 -71.29 2.32
CA ILE A 665 -45.40 -71.80 3.65
C ILE A 665 -44.14 -72.68 3.58
N ALA A 666 -44.06 -73.58 2.60
CA ALA A 666 -42.88 -74.43 2.40
C ALA A 666 -41.61 -73.58 2.12
N LEU A 667 -41.73 -72.50 1.35
CA LEU A 667 -40.61 -71.58 1.08
C LEU A 667 -40.22 -70.78 2.34
N ILE A 668 -41.20 -70.25 3.08
CA ILE A 668 -40.93 -69.51 4.32
C ILE A 668 -40.27 -70.42 5.36
N PHE A 669 -40.68 -71.68 5.43
CA PHE A 669 -40.07 -72.64 6.34
C PHE A 669 -38.68 -73.09 5.90
N ALA A 670 -38.45 -73.23 4.58
CA ALA A 670 -37.10 -73.45 4.05
C ALA A 670 -36.15 -72.29 4.39
N MET A 671 -36.61 -71.05 4.21
CA MET A 671 -35.86 -69.86 4.62
C MET A 671 -35.58 -69.86 6.12
N SER A 672 -36.59 -70.19 6.93
CA SER A 672 -36.49 -70.27 8.39
C SER A 672 -35.64 -71.45 8.87
N GLN A 673 -35.33 -72.45 8.04
CA GLN A 673 -34.48 -73.57 8.47
C GLN A 673 -32.99 -73.28 8.22
N VAL A 674 -32.68 -72.54 7.16
CA VAL A 674 -31.32 -72.13 6.80
C VAL A 674 -30.79 -71.09 7.79
N ASN A 675 -31.62 -70.11 8.15
CA ASN A 675 -31.31 -69.14 9.18
C ASN A 675 -32.46 -69.09 10.21
N PRO A 676 -32.44 -69.95 11.25
CA PRO A 676 -33.55 -70.09 12.17
C PRO A 676 -33.78 -68.85 13.03
N PRO A 677 -34.96 -68.23 12.94
CA PRO A 677 -35.26 -67.11 13.80
C PRO A 677 -35.47 -67.60 15.24
N PRO A 678 -35.21 -66.73 16.24
CA PRO A 678 -35.36 -67.08 17.65
C PRO A 678 -36.79 -67.52 17.99
N PHE A 679 -37.78 -66.91 17.34
CA PHE A 679 -39.19 -67.31 17.42
C PHE A 679 -39.90 -67.06 16.08
N LEU A 680 -41.01 -67.75 15.86
CA LEU A 680 -41.86 -67.64 14.69
C LEU A 680 -43.34 -67.66 15.10
N ILE A 681 -44.10 -66.70 14.59
CA ILE A 681 -45.53 -66.51 14.87
C ILE A 681 -46.33 -66.85 13.62
N LEU A 682 -47.29 -67.75 13.77
CA LEU A 682 -48.13 -68.27 12.69
C LEU A 682 -49.59 -67.94 13.01
N ASP A 683 -50.16 -66.96 12.32
CA ASP A 683 -51.53 -66.46 12.55
C ASP A 683 -52.49 -66.96 11.47
N GLU A 684 -53.25 -68.00 11.83
CA GLU A 684 -54.28 -68.65 11.00
C GLU A 684 -53.77 -69.15 9.64
N THR A 685 -52.50 -69.55 9.58
CA THR A 685 -51.81 -70.07 8.40
C THR A 685 -52.36 -71.41 7.90
N ASP A 686 -53.07 -72.14 8.76
CA ASP A 686 -53.71 -73.42 8.47
C ASP A 686 -55.20 -73.30 8.10
N ALA A 687 -55.76 -72.08 8.06
CA ALA A 687 -57.18 -71.84 7.83
C ALA A 687 -57.69 -72.31 6.44
N ALA A 688 -56.80 -72.34 5.45
CA ALA A 688 -57.12 -72.75 4.08
C ALA A 688 -56.79 -74.22 3.78
N LEU A 689 -56.36 -74.99 4.79
CA LEU A 689 -55.91 -76.37 4.63
C LEU A 689 -57.04 -77.36 4.91
N ASP A 690 -57.08 -78.45 4.14
CA ASP A 690 -57.92 -79.60 4.46
C ASP A 690 -57.32 -80.40 5.62
N GLU A 691 -58.09 -81.35 6.18
CA GLU A 691 -57.70 -82.12 7.36
C GLU A 691 -56.41 -82.96 7.13
N ALA A 692 -56.24 -83.50 5.92
CA ALA A 692 -55.07 -84.29 5.56
C ALA A 692 -53.78 -83.46 5.47
N ASN A 693 -53.83 -82.26 4.86
CA ASN A 693 -52.68 -81.36 4.80
C ASN A 693 -52.45 -80.65 6.14
N SER A 694 -53.49 -80.44 6.95
CA SER A 694 -53.38 -79.91 8.32
C SER A 694 -52.53 -80.81 9.22
N ARG A 695 -52.65 -82.14 9.07
CA ARG A 695 -51.79 -83.09 9.80
C ARG A 695 -50.32 -82.95 9.42
N ARG A 696 -50.00 -82.91 8.11
CA ARG A 696 -48.63 -82.72 7.62
C ARG A 696 -48.05 -81.37 8.06
N TYR A 697 -48.88 -80.34 8.06
CA TYR A 697 -48.53 -79.02 8.59
C TYR A 697 -48.18 -79.09 10.08
N GLY A 698 -48.98 -79.81 10.88
CA GLY A 698 -48.68 -80.06 12.29
C GLY A 698 -47.37 -80.81 12.53
N ASP A 699 -47.06 -81.83 11.72
CA ASP A 699 -45.77 -82.54 11.79
C ASP A 699 -44.59 -81.61 11.46
N MET A 700 -44.78 -80.67 10.53
CA MET A 700 -43.78 -79.68 10.16
C MET A 700 -43.55 -78.64 11.27
N ILE A 701 -44.60 -78.20 11.96
CA ILE A 701 -44.51 -77.35 13.15
C ILE A 701 -43.66 -78.05 14.23
N GLN A 702 -43.87 -79.35 14.45
CA GLN A 702 -43.07 -80.11 15.40
C GLN A 702 -41.58 -80.09 15.03
N ASN A 703 -41.24 -80.36 13.77
CA ASN A 703 -39.84 -80.35 13.31
C ASN A 703 -39.18 -78.98 13.42
N LEU A 704 -39.94 -77.89 13.21
CA LEU A 704 -39.42 -76.53 13.35
C LEU A 704 -39.21 -76.13 14.83
N SER A 705 -40.03 -76.68 15.74
CA SER A 705 -39.96 -76.37 17.17
C SER A 705 -38.62 -76.74 17.82
N GLU A 706 -37.86 -77.66 17.20
CA GLU A 706 -36.54 -78.06 17.67
C GLU A 706 -35.51 -76.93 17.60
N LYS A 707 -35.67 -76.00 16.64
CA LYS A 707 -34.71 -74.92 16.37
C LYS A 707 -35.25 -73.53 16.70
N SER A 708 -36.55 -73.33 16.60
CA SER A 708 -37.20 -72.02 16.80
C SER A 708 -38.41 -72.15 17.73
N GLN A 709 -38.63 -71.13 18.57
CA GLN A 709 -39.82 -71.07 19.42
C GLN A 709 -41.05 -70.73 18.57
N LEU A 710 -42.13 -71.51 18.65
CA LEU A 710 -43.32 -71.36 17.81
C LEU A 710 -44.52 -70.85 18.59
N ILE A 711 -45.17 -69.83 18.04
CA ILE A 711 -46.42 -69.27 18.55
C ILE A 711 -47.48 -69.42 17.45
N VAL A 712 -48.42 -70.33 17.64
CA VAL A 712 -49.39 -70.71 16.61
C VAL A 712 -50.80 -70.26 17.00
N ILE A 713 -51.32 -69.24 16.33
CA ILE A 713 -52.71 -68.82 16.46
C ILE A 713 -53.54 -69.62 15.46
N THR A 714 -54.41 -70.50 15.95
CA THR A 714 -55.17 -71.42 15.10
C THR A 714 -56.55 -71.75 15.69
N HIS A 715 -57.44 -72.21 14.82
CA HIS A 715 -58.72 -72.85 15.18
C HIS A 715 -58.79 -74.31 14.69
N ASN A 716 -57.71 -74.82 14.09
CA ASN A 716 -57.60 -76.18 13.58
C ASN A 716 -57.19 -77.17 14.68
N ARG A 717 -57.96 -78.24 14.85
CA ARG A 717 -57.75 -79.24 15.90
C ARG A 717 -56.44 -80.01 15.74
N GLU A 718 -56.04 -80.32 14.51
CA GLU A 718 -54.80 -81.06 14.24
C GLU A 718 -53.57 -80.22 14.65
N THR A 719 -53.56 -78.93 14.33
CA THR A 719 -52.49 -78.01 14.72
C THR A 719 -52.45 -77.76 16.23
N MET A 720 -53.62 -77.59 16.86
CA MET A 720 -53.73 -77.43 18.33
C MET A 720 -53.16 -78.62 19.10
N SER A 721 -53.32 -79.84 18.57
CA SER A 721 -52.83 -81.07 19.23
C SER A 721 -51.31 -81.17 19.35
N ARG A 722 -50.57 -80.34 18.61
CA ARG A 722 -49.09 -80.29 18.60
C ARG A 722 -48.52 -79.25 19.57
N ALA A 723 -49.36 -78.45 20.21
CA ALA A 723 -48.91 -77.42 21.12
C ALA A 723 -48.73 -77.97 22.55
N ASP A 724 -47.68 -77.52 23.24
CA ASP A 724 -47.40 -77.90 24.63
C ASP A 724 -48.29 -77.10 25.61
N ILE A 725 -48.58 -75.84 25.26
CA ILE A 725 -49.43 -74.92 26.04
C ILE A 725 -50.48 -74.30 25.13
N LEU A 726 -51.71 -74.23 25.62
CA LEU A 726 -52.81 -73.51 24.98
C LEU A 726 -53.21 -72.26 25.77
N TYR A 727 -53.23 -71.13 25.10
CA TYR A 727 -53.85 -69.89 25.57
C TYR A 727 -55.18 -69.68 24.87
N GLY A 728 -56.27 -69.94 25.59
CA GLY A 728 -57.63 -69.62 25.17
C GLY A 728 -57.94 -68.14 25.38
N ILE A 729 -58.11 -67.39 24.31
CA ILE A 729 -58.58 -66.00 24.34
C ILE A 729 -60.11 -66.01 24.18
N THR A 730 -60.79 -65.56 25.23
CA THR A 730 -62.25 -65.42 25.27
C THR A 730 -62.63 -63.95 25.42
N MET A 731 -63.82 -63.57 24.95
CA MET A 731 -64.34 -62.22 25.14
C MET A 731 -65.37 -62.25 26.25
N GLY A 732 -65.19 -61.41 27.27
CA GLY A 732 -66.18 -61.25 28.33
C GLY A 732 -67.42 -60.48 27.84
N ILE A 733 -68.47 -60.47 28.66
CA ILE A 733 -69.70 -59.70 28.41
C ILE A 733 -69.40 -58.19 28.34
N ASP A 734 -68.32 -57.77 29.01
CA ASP A 734 -67.73 -56.43 28.99
C ASP A 734 -66.97 -56.11 27.69
N GLY A 735 -66.95 -56.99 26.69
CA GLY A 735 -66.24 -56.81 25.42
C GLY A 735 -64.71 -56.85 25.53
N VAL A 736 -64.18 -57.13 26.73
CA VAL A 736 -62.73 -57.21 26.99
C VAL A 736 -62.25 -58.64 26.76
N SER A 737 -61.17 -58.78 26.00
CA SER A 737 -60.47 -60.06 25.82
C SER A 737 -59.81 -60.50 27.13
N ARG A 738 -60.07 -61.74 27.55
CA ARG A 738 -59.45 -62.40 28.71
C ARG A 738 -58.68 -63.62 28.24
N ILE A 739 -57.55 -63.88 28.88
CA ILE A 739 -56.66 -65.00 28.57
C ILE A 739 -56.88 -66.10 29.61
N LEU A 740 -57.13 -67.32 29.14
CA LEU A 740 -57.18 -68.54 29.94
C LEU A 740 -56.02 -69.44 29.46
N SER A 741 -55.21 -69.95 30.37
CA SER A 741 -54.13 -70.87 30.02
C SER A 741 -54.50 -72.30 30.43
N VAL A 742 -54.17 -73.25 29.55
CA VAL A 742 -54.25 -74.69 29.83
C VAL A 742 -52.91 -75.29 29.41
N LYS A 743 -52.16 -75.83 30.38
CA LYS A 743 -50.94 -76.61 30.12
C LYS A 743 -51.35 -78.07 29.93
N PHE A 744 -50.94 -78.70 28.82
CA PHE A 744 -51.33 -80.08 28.56
C PHE A 744 -50.68 -81.08 29.53
N ASP A 745 -49.47 -80.78 30.02
CA ASP A 745 -48.79 -81.59 31.03
C ASP A 745 -49.59 -81.70 32.34
N ASP A 746 -50.30 -80.64 32.74
CA ASP A 746 -51.12 -80.63 33.96
C ASP A 746 -52.51 -81.27 33.74
N ALA A 747 -53.07 -81.15 32.53
CA ALA A 747 -54.40 -81.65 32.19
C ALA A 747 -54.47 -83.19 32.11
N VAL A 748 -53.39 -83.85 31.68
CA VAL A 748 -53.32 -85.32 31.63
C VAL A 748 -53.26 -85.94 33.03
N THR A 749 -52.70 -85.23 34.02
CA THR A 749 -52.69 -85.64 35.44
C THR A 749 -54.01 -85.40 36.18
N VAL A 750 -54.84 -84.47 35.73
CA VAL A 750 -56.15 -84.15 36.35
C VAL A 750 -57.31 -84.95 35.70
N ALA A 751 -57.11 -85.48 34.49
CA ALA A 751 -58.10 -86.28 33.76
C ALA A 751 -57.95 -87.82 33.91
N LYS A 752 -57.00 -88.29 34.73
CA LYS A 752 -56.93 -89.67 35.25
C LYS A 752 -57.39 -89.68 36.69
#